data_AF-A0A2I0LJ00-F1
#
_entry.id   AF-A0A2I0LJ00-F1
#
_cell.length_a   1.000
_cell.length_b   1.000
_cell.length_c   1.000
_cell.angle_alpha   90.00
_cell.angle_beta   90.00
_cell.angle_gamma   90.00
#
_symmetry.space_group_name_H-M   'P 1'
#
loop_
_entity.id
_entity.type
_entity.pdbx_description
1 polymer ?
#
loop_
_entity_poly.entity_id
_entity_poly.type
_entity_poly.pdbx_seq_one_letter_code
_entity_poly.pdbx_strand_id
1 'polypeptide(L)'
;MLCFLDDGTGMDSNEAASVTQFGKSAKRSPESTQIGQYGNGLKSGSMRIGKDFILFTKKDKTMTCLLLSRTFHEEEGIDEVIVPLPTWKTQSQEPVTDNMEKFAIETELIYKYSPFKSEQEVMEQFNKIRGEKGTLVIIFNLKLMDNGEPELDVTSDPRDIQMAETPPEGTKPERRSFRAYAAVLYIDPRMRIFINGHKVQTKRLSCCLYKPRMYKYTSNRFKTRAEQEVKKAEHMARIADEKAREAESKARALELRLGGDLTRESRVMLRQVQNSAITMRREADVKKRIKDAKQRALKEPKELNFIFGVNIEQRELDGMFIYNCSRLIKMYEKVGPQLEGGMACGGVVGVVDVPYLVLEPTHNKQDFADAKEYRHLLKAMGEHLAQYWKDVGIAQRGIIKFWDEFGYLSANWNQPPSSELRYKRRRAMEIPTTIQCDVCLKWRTLPFQLSSVEKNYPDSWVCSMNPDPEQDRCEAAEQKQKVPLGTLKKDLKSQEEKQKQLTEKIRQQQEKLEALQKTTPIRSQADLKKLPLEVTTRPAGENTQSQTRPQRPRSPPLPDVIKNAPSRPPAPTSLPKSISQPAKSSSALPNNSTSKAASALPQEEPSTSRTPQHTVTAGKSNSTSKTLAKPSTKPPSAALQSPKSSREALSPKAVKVPALKKSATVKCPQASTTRKRTSNSIEDGSEEEGEHKKEKTKRGKFLAVKDEKKDSSEVVVELTDSAGEEELAELKNAQKDKGLHVEVRVNKEWFTGRVTAVEMGKHAVRWKVKFDYVPTDTTPRDRWVEKGSEDVRLMKPPSPEYQAPDTQQEEEVVVAEPSTSDCVRIEPDTTGPSSSQETVDLLVQILRKNISDSMR
;
A
#
# COMPACT_ATOMS: atom_id res chain seq x y z
N MET A 1 14.62 -14.76 -18.99
CA MET A 1 14.96 -14.30 -17.62
C MET A 1 14.53 -12.85 -17.48
N LEU A 2 14.17 -12.40 -16.28
CA LEU A 2 13.93 -11.00 -15.95
C LEU A 2 14.92 -10.55 -14.87
N CYS A 3 15.65 -9.46 -15.13
CA CYS A 3 16.77 -9.02 -14.29
C CYS A 3 16.51 -7.64 -13.67
N PHE A 4 16.78 -7.50 -12.37
CA PHE A 4 16.75 -6.24 -11.63
C PHE A 4 18.15 -5.98 -11.07
N LEU A 5 18.79 -4.88 -11.49
CA LEU A 5 20.13 -4.48 -11.06
C LEU A 5 20.05 -3.12 -10.35
N ASP A 6 20.60 -3.02 -9.14
CA ASP A 6 20.73 -1.77 -8.39
C ASP A 6 22.18 -1.48 -7.97
N ASP A 7 22.49 -0.18 -7.87
CA ASP A 7 23.70 0.41 -7.30
C ASP A 7 23.51 0.79 -5.82
N GLY A 8 22.66 0.03 -5.11
CA GLY A 8 22.33 0.26 -3.71
C GLY A 8 23.40 -0.17 -2.72
N THR A 9 23.03 -0.27 -1.43
CA THR A 9 23.96 -0.64 -0.35
C THR A 9 24.46 -2.09 -0.41
N GLY A 10 23.85 -2.92 -1.26
CA GLY A 10 23.96 -4.38 -1.21
C GLY A 10 23.53 -4.96 0.14
N MET A 11 23.91 -6.22 0.38
CA MET A 11 23.73 -6.95 1.62
C MET A 11 25.02 -7.75 1.96
N ASP A 12 25.30 -7.93 3.24
CA ASP A 12 26.30 -8.91 3.70
C ASP A 12 25.67 -10.30 3.89
N SER A 13 26.47 -11.32 4.19
CA SER A 13 26.00 -12.70 4.37
C SER A 13 24.88 -12.83 5.43
N ASN A 14 24.92 -12.06 6.52
CA ASN A 14 23.87 -12.11 7.55
C ASN A 14 22.59 -11.40 7.11
N GLU A 15 22.71 -10.27 6.42
CA GLU A 15 21.59 -9.58 5.80
C GLU A 15 20.95 -10.44 4.69
N ALA A 16 21.75 -11.12 3.87
CA ALA A 16 21.32 -12.05 2.84
C ALA A 16 20.63 -13.29 3.43
N ALA A 17 21.17 -13.89 4.50
CA ALA A 17 20.48 -14.93 5.27
C ALA A 17 19.14 -14.44 5.85
N SER A 18 19.05 -13.17 6.26
CA SER A 18 17.78 -12.58 6.70
C SER A 18 16.74 -12.43 5.57
N VAL A 19 17.13 -12.55 4.29
CA VAL A 19 16.20 -12.57 3.15
C VAL A 19 15.40 -13.87 3.09
N THR A 20 15.90 -15.01 3.57
CA THR A 20 15.10 -16.25 3.60
C THR A 20 13.98 -16.15 4.64
N GLN A 21 14.29 -15.57 5.80
CA GLN A 21 13.37 -15.43 6.94
C GLN A 21 12.09 -14.65 6.56
N PHE A 22 10.93 -15.23 6.80
CA PHE A 22 9.62 -14.63 6.48
C PHE A 22 9.15 -13.69 7.61
N GLY A 23 8.37 -12.66 7.26
CA GLY A 23 7.83 -11.67 8.20
C GLY A 23 8.85 -10.70 8.83
N LYS A 24 10.12 -11.08 8.95
CA LYS A 24 11.20 -10.28 9.52
C LYS A 24 11.59 -9.11 8.61
N SER A 25 11.77 -7.93 9.18
CA SER A 25 12.35 -6.78 8.48
C SER A 25 12.93 -5.78 9.47
N ALA A 26 14.24 -5.51 9.38
CA ALA A 26 14.89 -4.42 10.12
C ALA A 26 14.33 -3.03 9.74
N LYS A 27 13.59 -2.94 8.62
CA LYS A 27 12.97 -1.72 8.09
C LYS A 27 11.64 -1.39 8.78
N ARG A 28 11.13 -2.25 9.67
CA ARG A 28 9.86 -2.09 10.39
C ARG A 28 10.05 -1.27 11.69
N SER A 29 9.91 0.05 11.59
CA SER A 29 9.83 0.94 12.76
C SER A 29 8.70 1.97 12.60
N PRO A 30 8.15 2.55 13.70
CA PRO A 30 7.03 3.51 13.62
C PRO A 30 7.34 4.82 12.89
N GLU A 31 8.62 5.13 12.72
CA GLU A 31 9.15 6.32 12.05
C GLU A 31 9.78 5.98 10.69
N SER A 32 9.66 4.72 10.23
CA SER A 32 10.28 4.25 8.99
C SER A 32 9.60 4.82 7.76
N THR A 33 10.35 5.62 7.01
CA THR A 33 10.01 6.03 5.64
C THR A 33 10.21 4.91 4.61
N GLN A 34 10.70 3.72 5.03
CA GLN A 34 10.97 2.62 4.11
C GLN A 34 9.72 1.77 3.85
N ILE A 35 9.43 1.57 2.56
CA ILE A 35 8.30 0.78 2.04
C ILE A 35 8.35 -0.72 2.43
N GLY A 36 9.51 -1.20 2.89
CA GLY A 36 9.85 -2.63 3.08
C GLY A 36 9.42 -3.28 4.40
N GLN A 37 8.26 -2.95 4.96
CA GLN A 37 7.94 -3.29 6.36
C GLN A 37 7.56 -4.76 6.66
N TYR A 38 7.07 -5.53 5.69
CA TYR A 38 6.46 -6.86 5.93
C TYR A 38 7.39 -8.08 5.75
N GLY A 39 8.66 -7.90 5.41
CA GLY A 39 9.61 -9.00 5.18
C GLY A 39 9.34 -9.91 3.96
N ASN A 40 8.15 -9.86 3.35
CA ASN A 40 7.74 -10.84 2.33
C ASN A 40 7.94 -10.41 0.85
N GLY A 41 8.16 -9.12 0.60
CA GLY A 41 7.95 -8.51 -0.72
C GLY A 41 8.79 -9.10 -1.87
N LEU A 42 10.03 -9.53 -1.62
CA LEU A 42 10.85 -10.21 -2.62
C LEU A 42 10.26 -11.57 -2.98
N LYS A 43 9.99 -12.42 -1.98
CA LYS A 43 9.52 -13.80 -2.16
C LYS A 43 8.19 -13.84 -2.91
N SER A 44 7.22 -13.04 -2.47
CA SER A 44 5.89 -13.00 -3.12
C SER A 44 5.92 -12.35 -4.51
N GLY A 45 6.87 -11.47 -4.78
CA GLY A 45 7.08 -10.88 -6.11
C GLY A 45 7.74 -11.86 -7.07
N SER A 46 8.87 -12.45 -6.69
CA SER A 46 9.63 -13.36 -7.55
C SER A 46 8.87 -14.64 -7.85
N MET A 47 8.25 -15.27 -6.85
CA MET A 47 7.47 -16.51 -7.02
C MET A 47 6.14 -16.31 -7.77
N ARG A 48 5.70 -15.05 -7.96
CA ARG A 48 4.60 -14.72 -8.88
C ARG A 48 5.10 -14.60 -10.32
N ILE A 49 6.26 -13.98 -10.55
CA ILE A 49 6.80 -13.70 -11.89
C ILE A 49 7.41 -14.97 -12.53
N GLY A 50 8.05 -15.83 -11.74
CA GLY A 50 8.67 -17.07 -12.22
C GLY A 50 8.65 -18.20 -11.21
N LYS A 51 9.07 -19.38 -11.64
CA LYS A 51 9.24 -20.56 -10.80
C LYS A 51 10.41 -20.38 -9.83
N ASP A 52 11.49 -19.76 -10.28
CA ASP A 52 12.80 -19.71 -9.61
C ASP A 52 13.41 -18.29 -9.63
N PHE A 53 14.25 -17.95 -8.64
CA PHE A 53 15.14 -16.79 -8.73
C PHE A 53 16.51 -17.02 -8.08
N ILE A 54 17.51 -16.33 -8.59
CA ILE A 54 18.86 -16.25 -8.04
C ILE A 54 19.24 -14.78 -7.81
N LEU A 55 19.92 -14.50 -6.70
CA LEU A 55 20.29 -13.16 -6.26
C LEU A 55 21.79 -13.11 -5.99
N PHE A 56 22.46 -12.14 -6.61
CA PHE A 56 23.86 -11.81 -6.36
C PHE A 56 23.92 -10.45 -5.67
N THR A 57 24.72 -10.30 -4.62
CA THR A 57 24.88 -9.02 -3.92
C THR A 57 26.33 -8.79 -3.51
N LYS A 58 26.76 -7.53 -3.50
CA LYS A 58 28.09 -7.09 -3.03
C LYS A 58 27.90 -6.09 -1.91
N LYS A 59 28.64 -6.26 -0.81
CA LYS A 59 28.74 -5.28 0.26
C LYS A 59 30.12 -5.33 0.90
N ASP A 60 30.81 -4.19 0.86
CA ASP A 60 32.14 -3.98 1.45
C ASP A 60 33.19 -4.98 0.94
N LYS A 61 33.47 -6.07 1.68
CA LYS A 61 34.51 -7.07 1.34
C LYS A 61 33.95 -8.44 0.96
N THR A 62 32.64 -8.62 1.01
CA THR A 62 31.96 -9.89 0.71
C THR A 62 31.01 -9.74 -0.47
N MET A 63 30.88 -10.83 -1.22
CA MET A 63 29.85 -10.99 -2.24
C MET A 63 29.14 -12.33 -2.04
N THR A 64 27.81 -12.30 -2.01
CA THR A 64 26.97 -13.43 -1.59
C THR A 64 25.99 -13.77 -2.70
N CYS A 65 25.81 -15.06 -2.96
CA CYS A 65 24.78 -15.60 -3.84
C CYS A 65 23.66 -16.22 -2.99
N LEU A 66 22.42 -16.12 -3.44
CA LEU A 66 21.25 -16.75 -2.83
C LEU A 66 20.37 -17.33 -3.94
N LEU A 67 20.15 -18.65 -3.93
CA LEU A 67 19.28 -19.34 -4.90
C LEU A 67 17.99 -19.81 -4.22
N LEU A 68 16.83 -19.31 -4.68
CA LEU A 68 15.53 -19.90 -4.35
C LEU A 68 14.95 -20.53 -5.63
N SER A 69 15.24 -21.80 -5.83
CA SER A 69 14.70 -22.59 -6.94
C SER A 69 13.63 -23.56 -6.45
N ARG A 70 12.38 -23.41 -6.90
CA ARG A 70 11.36 -24.46 -6.72
C ARG A 70 11.61 -25.66 -7.62
N THR A 71 12.30 -25.48 -8.75
CA THR A 71 12.71 -26.59 -9.63
C THR A 71 13.58 -27.61 -8.89
N PHE A 72 14.57 -27.15 -8.10
CA PHE A 72 15.33 -28.01 -7.18
C PHE A 72 14.43 -28.79 -6.21
N HIS A 73 13.49 -28.13 -5.53
CA HIS A 73 12.60 -28.76 -4.54
C HIS A 73 11.65 -29.77 -5.18
N GLU A 74 11.07 -29.44 -6.35
CA GLU A 74 10.15 -30.31 -7.08
C GLU A 74 10.85 -31.54 -7.69
N GLU A 75 12.12 -31.43 -8.11
CA GLU A 75 12.88 -32.55 -8.69
C GLU A 75 13.48 -33.49 -7.63
N GLU A 76 13.96 -32.98 -6.49
CA GLU A 76 14.54 -33.79 -5.41
C GLU A 76 13.49 -34.17 -4.32
N GLY A 77 12.22 -33.77 -4.50
CA GLY A 77 11.10 -34.16 -3.62
C GLY A 77 11.07 -33.49 -2.23
N ILE A 78 11.56 -32.25 -2.13
CA ILE A 78 11.80 -31.55 -0.86
C ILE A 78 10.62 -30.63 -0.49
N ASP A 79 9.99 -30.87 0.66
CA ASP A 79 8.89 -30.04 1.20
C ASP A 79 9.39 -28.83 2.04
N GLU A 80 10.57 -28.96 2.66
CA GLU A 80 11.27 -27.86 3.34
C GLU A 80 11.87 -26.84 2.38
N VAL A 81 11.93 -25.55 2.76
CA VAL A 81 12.50 -24.49 1.90
C VAL A 81 14.01 -24.32 2.13
N ILE A 82 14.80 -25.15 1.45
CA ILE A 82 16.27 -25.12 1.46
C ILE A 82 16.78 -24.03 0.49
N VAL A 83 17.75 -23.23 0.92
CA VAL A 83 18.26 -22.07 0.16
C VAL A 83 19.80 -22.05 0.18
N PRO A 84 20.48 -22.44 -0.92
CA PRO A 84 21.92 -22.26 -1.06
C PRO A 84 22.33 -20.79 -0.94
N LEU A 85 23.29 -20.50 -0.04
CA LEU A 85 23.68 -19.15 0.34
C LEU A 85 25.21 -18.88 0.38
N PRO A 86 25.99 -19.36 -0.62
CA PRO A 86 27.45 -19.26 -0.58
C PRO A 86 27.94 -17.81 -0.69
N THR A 87 29.06 -17.54 -0.02
CA THR A 87 29.69 -16.20 0.05
C THR A 87 31.18 -16.30 -0.29
N TRP A 88 31.69 -15.30 -1.00
CA TRP A 88 33.08 -15.16 -1.41
C TRP A 88 33.66 -13.80 -0.98
N LYS A 89 34.99 -13.68 -0.94
CA LYS A 89 35.70 -12.41 -0.75
C LYS A 89 35.72 -11.63 -2.07
N THR A 90 35.29 -10.37 -2.06
CA THR A 90 35.16 -9.53 -3.28
C THR A 90 36.48 -9.30 -4.03
N GLN A 91 37.64 -9.45 -3.37
CA GLN A 91 38.95 -9.16 -3.95
C GLN A 91 39.71 -10.41 -4.45
N SER A 92 39.74 -11.49 -3.66
CA SER A 92 40.48 -12.71 -3.99
C SER A 92 39.62 -13.82 -4.58
N GLN A 93 38.29 -13.66 -4.59
CA GLN A 93 37.32 -14.68 -5.02
C GLN A 93 37.42 -15.99 -4.24
N GLU A 94 38.06 -15.98 -3.05
CA GLU A 94 38.10 -17.13 -2.15
C GLU A 94 36.75 -17.31 -1.43
N PRO A 95 36.32 -18.54 -1.14
CA PRO A 95 35.18 -18.82 -0.27
C PRO A 95 35.28 -18.15 1.11
N VAL A 96 34.11 -17.82 1.67
CA VAL A 96 33.92 -17.33 3.03
C VAL A 96 32.86 -18.23 3.68
N THR A 97 33.34 -19.33 4.26
CA THR A 97 32.52 -20.33 4.94
C THR A 97 33.26 -20.85 6.17
N ASP A 98 32.51 -21.34 7.14
CA ASP A 98 32.96 -22.15 8.28
C ASP A 98 32.96 -23.66 7.94
N ASN A 99 32.08 -24.09 7.04
CA ASN A 99 32.02 -25.47 6.53
C ASN A 99 32.24 -25.50 4.99
N MET A 100 33.33 -26.15 4.56
CA MET A 100 33.68 -26.29 3.14
C MET A 100 32.83 -27.31 2.38
N GLU A 101 32.36 -28.37 3.04
CA GLU A 101 31.48 -29.38 2.44
C GLU A 101 30.10 -28.79 2.13
N LYS A 102 29.54 -28.05 3.11
CA LYS A 102 28.33 -27.24 2.92
C LYS A 102 28.48 -26.29 1.74
N PHE A 103 29.59 -25.54 1.68
CA PHE A 103 29.83 -24.58 0.61
C PHE A 103 29.89 -25.26 -0.77
N ALA A 104 30.57 -26.41 -0.87
CA ALA A 104 30.61 -27.19 -2.11
C ALA A 104 29.21 -27.65 -2.55
N ILE A 105 28.41 -28.18 -1.63
CA ILE A 105 27.01 -28.56 -1.88
C ILE A 105 26.18 -27.34 -2.34
N GLU A 106 26.34 -26.19 -1.67
CA GLU A 106 25.65 -24.95 -2.05
C GLU A 106 26.01 -24.46 -3.46
N THR A 107 27.29 -24.59 -3.87
CA THR A 107 27.71 -24.24 -5.23
C THR A 107 27.28 -25.26 -6.27
N GLU A 108 27.34 -26.56 -5.99
CA GLU A 108 26.88 -27.61 -6.92
C GLU A 108 25.37 -27.53 -7.17
N LEU A 109 24.56 -27.21 -6.14
CA LEU A 109 23.14 -26.93 -6.33
C LEU A 109 22.90 -25.70 -7.23
N ILE A 110 23.75 -24.68 -7.17
CA ILE A 110 23.70 -23.53 -8.09
C ILE A 110 24.07 -23.94 -9.51
N TYR A 111 25.11 -24.75 -9.71
CA TYR A 111 25.50 -25.20 -11.06
C TYR A 111 24.47 -26.17 -11.65
N LYS A 112 23.91 -27.10 -10.87
CA LYS A 112 22.83 -28.01 -11.29
C LYS A 112 21.56 -27.24 -11.65
N TYR A 113 21.04 -26.38 -10.78
CA TYR A 113 19.67 -25.83 -10.90
C TYR A 113 19.56 -24.38 -11.39
N SER A 114 20.60 -23.56 -11.31
CA SER A 114 20.54 -22.17 -11.81
C SER A 114 20.80 -22.07 -13.32
N PRO A 115 20.59 -20.89 -13.94
CA PRO A 115 20.98 -20.63 -15.33
C PRO A 115 22.50 -20.58 -15.56
N PHE A 116 23.32 -20.70 -14.52
CA PHE A 116 24.77 -20.54 -14.54
C PHE A 116 25.43 -21.86 -14.13
N LYS A 117 26.26 -22.43 -15.01
CA LYS A 117 26.75 -23.82 -14.93
C LYS A 117 28.18 -23.96 -14.42
N SER A 118 28.81 -22.85 -14.03
CA SER A 118 30.18 -22.82 -13.53
C SER A 118 30.42 -21.64 -12.57
N GLU A 119 31.49 -21.72 -11.78
CA GLU A 119 31.91 -20.59 -10.94
C GLU A 119 32.22 -19.35 -11.78
N GLN A 120 32.81 -19.51 -12.97
CA GLN A 120 33.08 -18.40 -13.88
C GLN A 120 31.78 -17.65 -14.25
N GLU A 121 30.74 -18.36 -14.65
CA GLU A 121 29.44 -17.74 -14.99
C GLU A 121 28.81 -17.03 -13.77
N VAL A 122 28.96 -17.58 -12.56
CA VAL A 122 28.55 -16.92 -11.31
C VAL A 122 29.34 -15.63 -11.07
N MET A 123 30.66 -15.65 -11.24
CA MET A 123 31.53 -14.48 -11.11
C MET A 123 31.22 -13.41 -12.16
N GLU A 124 30.84 -13.81 -13.38
CA GLU A 124 30.34 -12.90 -14.41
C GLU A 124 29.04 -12.19 -14.00
N GLN A 125 28.18 -12.80 -13.18
CA GLN A 125 27.00 -12.12 -12.63
C GLN A 125 27.41 -11.09 -11.57
N PHE A 126 28.32 -11.45 -10.66
CA PHE A 126 28.89 -10.49 -9.71
C PHE A 126 29.59 -9.31 -10.40
N ASN A 127 30.20 -9.52 -11.58
CA ASN A 127 30.86 -8.46 -12.36
C ASN A 127 29.88 -7.49 -13.06
N LYS A 128 28.59 -7.81 -13.15
CA LYS A 128 27.55 -6.87 -13.60
C LYS A 128 27.25 -5.80 -12.54
N ILE A 129 27.47 -6.10 -11.25
CA ILE A 129 27.51 -5.11 -10.18
C ILE A 129 28.87 -4.39 -10.26
N ARG A 130 28.89 -3.24 -10.95
CA ARG A 130 30.11 -2.45 -11.24
C ARG A 130 30.66 -1.65 -10.05
N GLY A 131 29.85 -1.41 -9.02
CA GLY A 131 30.26 -0.73 -7.80
C GLY A 131 30.83 -1.68 -6.75
N GLU A 132 31.40 -1.12 -5.68
CA GLU A 132 31.75 -1.88 -4.47
C GLU A 132 30.52 -2.46 -3.76
N LYS A 133 29.33 -1.92 -4.06
CA LYS A 133 28.04 -2.30 -3.47
C LYS A 133 26.94 -2.34 -4.54
N GLY A 134 25.93 -3.16 -4.30
CA GLY A 134 24.74 -3.29 -5.16
C GLY A 134 24.13 -4.69 -5.12
N THR A 135 23.01 -4.87 -5.83
CA THR A 135 22.30 -6.15 -5.92
C THR A 135 21.83 -6.44 -7.34
N LEU A 136 21.89 -7.71 -7.74
CA LEU A 136 21.36 -8.23 -9.00
C LEU A 136 20.42 -9.40 -8.69
N VAL A 137 19.13 -9.23 -8.94
CA VAL A 137 18.13 -10.30 -8.85
C VAL A 137 17.78 -10.77 -10.26
N ILE A 138 17.86 -12.07 -10.51
CA ILE A 138 17.53 -12.71 -11.78
C ILE A 138 16.40 -13.72 -11.53
N ILE A 139 15.23 -13.44 -12.07
CA ILE A 139 14.07 -14.35 -12.07
C ILE A 139 14.09 -15.14 -13.37
N PHE A 140 13.93 -16.45 -13.27
CA PHE A 140 13.92 -17.36 -14.41
C PHE A 140 12.76 -18.35 -14.33
N ASN A 141 12.59 -19.15 -15.38
CA ASN A 141 11.41 -20.01 -15.57
C ASN A 141 10.10 -19.21 -15.36
N LEU A 142 9.96 -18.16 -16.17
CA LEU A 142 8.87 -17.18 -16.09
C LEU A 142 7.50 -17.84 -16.27
N LYS A 143 6.45 -17.25 -15.71
CA LYS A 143 5.09 -17.75 -15.91
C LYS A 143 4.64 -17.57 -17.36
N LEU A 144 4.11 -18.67 -17.90
CA LEU A 144 3.52 -18.77 -19.24
C LEU A 144 1.99 -18.77 -19.11
N MET A 145 1.33 -18.28 -20.16
CA MET A 145 -0.12 -18.36 -20.34
C MET A 145 -0.50 -19.71 -21.00
N ASP A 146 -1.79 -19.99 -21.12
CA ASP A 146 -2.31 -21.26 -21.68
C ASP A 146 -1.90 -21.52 -23.14
N ASN A 147 -1.42 -20.50 -23.86
CA ASN A 147 -0.89 -20.61 -25.22
C ASN A 147 0.63 -20.89 -25.28
N GLY A 148 1.32 -20.98 -24.14
CA GLY A 148 2.76 -21.20 -24.04
C GLY A 148 3.62 -19.94 -24.04
N GLU A 149 3.05 -18.76 -24.31
CA GLU A 149 3.80 -17.48 -24.31
C GLU A 149 3.91 -16.89 -22.89
N PRO A 150 4.98 -16.13 -22.56
CA PRO A 150 5.13 -15.49 -21.26
C PRO A 150 4.09 -14.38 -21.05
N GLU A 151 3.64 -14.19 -19.81
CA GLU A 151 2.72 -13.10 -19.44
C GLU A 151 3.26 -11.69 -19.74
N LEU A 152 4.59 -11.57 -19.87
CA LEU A 152 5.34 -10.33 -20.05
C LEU A 152 5.90 -10.26 -21.49
N ASP A 153 5.28 -9.43 -22.32
CA ASP A 153 5.76 -9.11 -23.66
C ASP A 153 6.90 -8.07 -23.59
N VAL A 154 8.04 -8.43 -24.18
CA VAL A 154 9.23 -7.57 -24.34
C VAL A 154 9.61 -7.37 -25.82
N THR A 155 8.71 -7.75 -26.72
CA THR A 155 8.94 -7.80 -28.17
C THR A 155 8.17 -6.71 -28.92
N SER A 156 6.93 -6.38 -28.56
CA SER A 156 6.14 -5.32 -29.22
C SER A 156 6.75 -3.92 -29.03
N ASP A 157 7.38 -3.66 -27.88
CA ASP A 157 8.24 -2.49 -27.67
C ASP A 157 9.52 -2.93 -26.93
N PRO A 158 10.67 -3.04 -27.63
CA PRO A 158 11.94 -3.40 -27.02
C PRO A 158 12.43 -2.44 -25.92
N ARG A 159 11.78 -1.28 -25.71
CA ARG A 159 12.08 -0.32 -24.63
C ARG A 159 11.19 -0.48 -23.41
N ASP A 160 10.19 -1.36 -23.45
CA ASP A 160 9.20 -1.55 -22.39
C ASP A 160 9.17 -3.01 -21.91
N ILE A 161 8.33 -3.27 -20.89
CA ILE A 161 7.84 -4.60 -20.54
C ILE A 161 6.32 -4.43 -20.44
N GLN A 162 5.58 -5.11 -21.31
CA GLN A 162 4.14 -4.99 -21.40
C GLN A 162 3.43 -6.26 -20.92
N MET A 163 2.18 -6.13 -20.49
CA MET A 163 1.29 -7.29 -20.40
C MET A 163 0.98 -7.80 -21.80
N ALA A 164 1.08 -9.10 -22.03
CA ALA A 164 0.82 -9.73 -23.32
C ALA A 164 -0.67 -9.76 -23.72
N GLU A 165 -1.59 -9.49 -22.78
CA GLU A 165 -3.04 -9.39 -23.04
C GLU A 165 -3.39 -8.21 -23.96
N THR A 166 -4.27 -8.45 -24.95
CA THR A 166 -4.87 -7.38 -25.77
C THR A 166 -5.75 -6.48 -24.89
N PRO A 167 -5.44 -5.18 -24.73
CA PRO A 167 -6.18 -4.33 -23.80
C PRO A 167 -7.59 -4.00 -24.31
N PRO A 168 -8.64 -4.12 -23.47
CA PRO A 168 -9.95 -3.57 -23.79
C PRO A 168 -9.92 -2.03 -23.86
N GLU A 169 -10.90 -1.43 -24.54
CA GLU A 169 -10.99 0.03 -24.69
C GLU A 169 -11.03 0.74 -23.31
N GLY A 170 -10.33 1.86 -23.19
CA GLY A 170 -10.19 2.60 -21.93
C GLY A 170 -9.21 2.00 -20.93
N THR A 171 -8.46 0.94 -21.27
CA THR A 171 -7.36 0.43 -20.43
C THR A 171 -6.31 1.51 -20.18
N LYS A 172 -6.00 1.77 -18.91
CA LYS A 172 -5.07 2.83 -18.50
C LYS A 172 -3.61 2.41 -18.73
N PRO A 173 -2.71 3.30 -19.21
CA PRO A 173 -1.36 2.92 -19.64
C PRO A 173 -0.56 2.12 -18.61
N GLU A 174 -0.64 2.52 -17.35
CA GLU A 174 0.04 1.94 -16.19
C GLU A 174 -0.44 0.53 -15.82
N ARG A 175 -1.49 0.01 -16.48
CA ARG A 175 -1.95 -1.39 -16.35
C ARG A 175 -1.43 -2.30 -17.46
N ARG A 176 -0.93 -1.75 -18.57
CA ARG A 176 -0.32 -2.51 -19.68
C ARG A 176 1.19 -2.31 -19.74
N SER A 177 1.68 -1.08 -19.59
CA SER A 177 3.08 -0.69 -19.75
C SER A 177 3.79 -0.55 -18.41
N PHE A 178 4.86 -1.32 -18.19
CA PHE A 178 5.70 -1.16 -17.01
C PHE A 178 6.46 0.16 -17.03
N ARG A 179 6.85 0.67 -18.21
CA ARG A 179 7.44 2.01 -18.39
C ARG A 179 6.50 3.12 -17.92
N ALA A 180 5.21 3.02 -18.20
CA ALA A 180 4.21 3.95 -17.66
C ALA A 180 4.05 3.80 -16.14
N TYR A 181 3.86 2.57 -15.63
CA TYR A 181 3.71 2.28 -14.19
C TYR A 181 4.92 2.78 -13.38
N ALA A 182 6.13 2.49 -13.84
CA ALA A 182 7.39 2.90 -13.22
C ALA A 182 7.55 4.43 -13.17
N ALA A 183 7.04 5.16 -14.17
CA ALA A 183 7.16 6.61 -14.22
C ALA A 183 6.42 7.34 -13.09
N VAL A 184 5.30 6.77 -12.62
CA VAL A 184 4.43 7.34 -11.54
C VAL A 184 4.50 6.55 -10.23
N LEU A 185 5.36 5.53 -10.16
CA LEU A 185 5.45 4.55 -9.07
C LEU A 185 5.72 5.17 -7.69
N TYR A 186 6.43 6.29 -7.68
CA TYR A 186 6.81 7.05 -6.50
C TYR A 186 6.34 8.50 -6.65
N ILE A 187 5.88 9.12 -5.54
CA ILE A 187 5.40 10.52 -5.58
C ILE A 187 6.56 11.51 -5.77
N ASP A 188 7.70 11.24 -5.13
CA ASP A 188 8.95 11.99 -5.21
C ASP A 188 10.08 11.08 -5.75
N PRO A 189 10.11 10.78 -7.06
CA PRO A 189 11.12 9.93 -7.66
C PRO A 189 12.53 10.51 -7.51
N ARG A 190 13.47 9.64 -7.12
CA ARG A 190 14.91 9.93 -6.93
C ARG A 190 15.80 8.88 -7.57
N MET A 191 15.52 7.61 -7.25
CA MET A 191 16.09 6.47 -7.95
C MET A 191 15.72 6.56 -9.45
N ARG A 192 16.73 6.45 -10.31
CA ARG A 192 16.52 6.36 -11.77
C ARG A 192 16.11 4.94 -12.11
N ILE A 193 15.20 4.79 -13.06
CA ILE A 193 14.75 3.48 -13.55
C ILE A 193 15.14 3.38 -15.02
N PHE A 194 15.72 2.26 -15.41
CA PHE A 194 16.05 1.93 -16.79
C PHE A 194 15.36 0.62 -17.15
N ILE A 195 14.71 0.56 -18.32
CA ILE A 195 14.10 -0.65 -18.87
C ILE A 195 14.80 -0.91 -20.19
N ASN A 196 15.37 -2.11 -20.33
CA ASN A 196 16.14 -2.54 -21.52
C ASN A 196 17.18 -1.48 -21.94
N GLY A 197 17.94 -0.97 -20.97
CA GLY A 197 18.96 0.08 -21.14
C GLY A 197 18.44 1.51 -21.30
N HIS A 198 17.15 1.71 -21.60
CA HIS A 198 16.55 3.02 -21.88
C HIS A 198 15.92 3.63 -20.63
N LYS A 199 16.20 4.90 -20.34
CA LYS A 199 15.77 5.58 -19.12
C LYS A 199 14.26 5.75 -19.09
N VAL A 200 13.63 5.56 -17.93
CA VAL A 200 12.22 5.90 -17.70
C VAL A 200 12.15 7.36 -17.27
N GLN A 201 11.43 8.18 -18.04
CA GLN A 201 11.12 9.56 -17.64
C GLN A 201 10.07 9.53 -16.53
N THR A 202 10.54 9.43 -15.28
CA THR A 202 9.72 9.52 -14.07
C THR A 202 9.05 10.89 -13.95
N LYS A 203 7.94 10.97 -13.20
CA LYS A 203 7.08 12.16 -13.15
C LYS A 203 6.53 12.37 -11.74
N ARG A 204 6.76 13.57 -11.19
CA ARG A 204 5.97 14.09 -10.06
C ARG A 204 4.61 14.54 -10.61
N LEU A 205 3.53 13.80 -10.34
CA LEU A 205 2.21 14.08 -10.93
C LEU A 205 1.72 15.52 -10.68
N SER A 206 2.06 16.15 -9.55
CA SER A 206 1.73 17.56 -9.27
C SER A 206 2.38 18.57 -10.23
N CYS A 207 3.46 18.19 -10.92
CA CYS A 207 4.12 19.01 -11.94
C CYS A 207 3.49 18.84 -13.35
N CYS A 208 2.68 17.79 -13.57
CA CYS A 208 2.18 17.39 -14.90
C CYS A 208 0.73 17.82 -15.17
N LEU A 209 0.20 18.79 -14.43
CA LEU A 209 -1.22 19.14 -14.42
C LEU A 209 -1.43 20.66 -14.53
N TYR A 210 -2.49 21.07 -15.21
CA TYR A 210 -2.95 22.45 -15.27
C TYR A 210 -3.49 22.91 -13.91
N LYS A 211 -3.03 24.09 -13.48
CA LYS A 211 -3.42 24.78 -12.22
C LYS A 211 -3.52 23.82 -11.02
N PRO A 212 -2.40 23.23 -10.58
CA PRO A 212 -2.38 22.40 -9.39
C PRO A 212 -2.65 23.27 -8.15
N ARG A 213 -3.47 22.79 -7.21
CA ARG A 213 -3.73 23.45 -5.92
C ARG A 213 -3.72 22.43 -4.78
N MET A 214 -3.17 22.82 -3.63
CA MET A 214 -3.00 21.98 -2.45
C MET A 214 -4.01 22.34 -1.36
N TYR A 215 -4.67 21.35 -0.78
CA TYR A 215 -5.59 21.49 0.35
C TYR A 215 -5.09 20.66 1.52
N LYS A 216 -5.09 21.25 2.72
CA LYS A 216 -4.69 20.61 3.98
C LYS A 216 -5.89 19.96 4.64
N TYR A 217 -5.87 18.63 4.79
CA TYR A 217 -6.88 17.86 5.51
C TYR A 217 -6.33 17.41 6.87
N THR A 218 -6.84 17.99 7.96
CA THR A 218 -6.48 17.59 9.33
C THR A 218 -7.05 16.21 9.66
N SER A 219 -6.20 15.24 10.00
CA SER A 219 -6.60 13.86 10.28
C SER A 219 -6.58 13.57 11.79
N ASN A 220 -7.76 13.40 12.38
CA ASN A 220 -7.89 12.99 13.79
C ASN A 220 -7.18 11.66 14.07
N ARG A 221 -7.28 10.68 13.14
CA ARG A 221 -6.60 9.39 13.23
C ARG A 221 -5.08 9.52 13.24
N PHE A 222 -4.52 10.41 12.42
CA PHE A 222 -3.09 10.71 12.41
C PHE A 222 -2.64 11.27 13.76
N LYS A 223 -3.40 12.23 14.31
CA LYS A 223 -3.15 12.82 15.63
C LYS A 223 -3.20 11.77 16.74
N THR A 224 -4.31 11.04 16.90
CA THR A 224 -4.50 10.08 18.00
C THR A 224 -3.48 8.95 17.97
N ARG A 225 -3.08 8.45 16.79
CA ARG A 225 -2.04 7.42 16.69
C ARG A 225 -0.64 7.98 16.97
N ALA A 226 -0.34 9.23 16.62
CA ALA A 226 0.90 9.89 17.02
C ALA A 226 0.99 10.12 18.54
N GLU A 227 -0.13 10.48 19.19
CA GLU A 227 -0.24 10.58 20.65
C GLU A 227 -0.01 9.22 21.34
N GLN A 228 -0.53 8.13 20.78
CA GLN A 228 -0.28 6.76 21.26
C GLN A 228 1.21 6.38 21.12
N GLU A 229 1.85 6.71 19.99
CA GLU A 229 3.27 6.43 19.75
C GLU A 229 4.22 7.24 20.65
N VAL A 230 3.84 8.46 21.04
CA VAL A 230 4.52 9.22 22.10
C VAL A 230 4.33 8.53 23.44
N LYS A 231 3.09 8.24 23.88
CA LYS A 231 2.82 7.60 25.18
C LYS A 231 3.58 6.27 25.38
N LYS A 232 3.70 5.45 24.33
CA LYS A 232 4.55 4.24 24.34
C LYS A 232 6.03 4.57 24.59
N ALA A 233 6.57 5.57 23.90
CA ALA A 233 7.96 5.99 24.06
C ALA A 233 8.22 6.63 25.44
N GLU A 234 7.26 7.37 25.99
CA GLU A 234 7.32 7.91 27.35
C GLU A 234 7.38 6.78 28.40
N HIS A 235 6.53 5.76 28.26
CA HIS A 235 6.53 4.60 29.13
C HIS A 235 7.84 3.79 29.05
N MET A 236 8.34 3.53 27.85
CA MET A 236 9.63 2.85 27.64
C MET A 236 10.82 3.66 28.21
N ALA A 237 10.83 4.98 28.02
CA ALA A 237 11.87 5.86 28.57
C ALA A 237 11.83 5.90 30.10
N ARG A 238 10.64 5.91 30.71
CA ARG A 238 10.47 5.85 32.17
C ARG A 238 11.03 4.55 32.75
N ILE A 239 10.66 3.39 32.17
CA ILE A 239 11.15 2.08 32.63
C ILE A 239 12.68 1.98 32.49
N ALA A 240 13.25 2.47 31.39
CA ALA A 240 14.70 2.43 31.17
C ALA A 240 15.44 3.33 32.17
N ASP A 241 14.96 4.54 32.44
CA ASP A 241 15.55 5.44 33.44
C ASP A 241 15.39 4.90 34.88
N GLU A 242 14.28 4.25 35.18
CA GLU A 242 14.02 3.60 36.48
C GLU A 242 15.00 2.44 36.71
N LYS A 243 15.18 1.55 35.72
CA LYS A 243 16.22 0.49 35.74
C LYS A 243 17.64 1.06 35.83
N ALA A 244 17.93 2.17 35.13
CA ALA A 244 19.23 2.82 35.22
C ALA A 244 19.49 3.39 36.62
N ARG A 245 18.52 4.09 37.22
CA ARG A 245 18.62 4.60 38.60
C ARG A 245 18.75 3.47 39.63
N GLU A 246 18.04 2.37 39.43
CA GLU A 246 18.17 1.16 40.27
C GLU A 246 19.58 0.56 40.18
N ALA A 247 20.09 0.32 38.96
CA ALA A 247 21.42 -0.25 38.74
C ALA A 247 22.54 0.66 39.28
N GLU A 248 22.44 1.98 39.07
CA GLU A 248 23.35 2.96 39.65
C GLU A 248 23.28 2.99 41.19
N SER A 249 22.09 2.81 41.77
CA SER A 249 21.92 2.72 43.23
C SER A 249 22.59 1.45 43.78
N LYS A 250 22.37 0.30 43.13
CA LYS A 250 23.03 -0.97 43.46
C LYS A 250 24.55 -0.89 43.32
N ALA A 251 25.06 -0.19 42.30
CA ALA A 251 26.50 0.05 42.14
C ALA A 251 27.08 0.83 43.34
N ARG A 252 26.49 1.98 43.69
CA ARG A 252 26.94 2.81 44.83
C ARG A 252 26.79 2.10 46.18
N ALA A 253 25.69 1.36 46.38
CA ALA A 253 25.46 0.60 47.60
C ALA A 253 26.45 -0.57 47.77
N LEU A 254 26.80 -1.25 46.67
CA LEU A 254 27.83 -2.29 46.67
C LEU A 254 29.22 -1.68 46.93
N GLU A 255 29.55 -0.56 46.30
CA GLU A 255 30.80 0.17 46.50
C GLU A 255 31.01 0.57 47.97
N LEU A 256 29.98 1.13 48.61
CA LEU A 256 29.98 1.45 50.04
C LEU A 256 30.07 0.19 50.92
N ARG A 257 29.33 -0.88 50.59
CA ARG A 257 29.35 -2.15 51.36
C ARG A 257 30.70 -2.86 51.29
N LEU A 258 31.43 -2.74 50.19
CA LEU A 258 32.74 -3.35 50.02
C LEU A 258 33.84 -2.58 50.77
N GLY A 259 33.67 -1.29 51.07
CA GLY A 259 34.45 -0.59 52.10
C GLY A 259 35.97 -0.53 51.91
N GLY A 260 36.49 -0.85 50.73
CA GLY A 260 37.94 -0.98 50.47
C GLY A 260 38.44 -2.41 50.29
N ASP A 261 37.56 -3.43 50.31
CA ASP A 261 37.89 -4.84 50.05
C ASP A 261 38.72 -5.02 48.76
N LEU A 262 39.91 -5.60 48.93
CA LEU A 262 40.89 -5.87 47.87
C LEU A 262 40.85 -7.30 47.34
N THR A 263 39.88 -8.14 47.72
CA THR A 263 39.68 -9.47 47.07
C THR A 263 39.49 -9.33 45.56
N ARG A 264 39.77 -10.39 44.81
CA ARG A 264 39.66 -10.37 43.34
C ARG A 264 38.19 -10.41 42.92
N GLU A 265 37.41 -11.18 43.66
CA GLU A 265 35.99 -11.45 43.48
C GLU A 265 35.18 -10.14 43.64
N SER A 266 35.34 -9.44 44.77
CA SER A 266 34.65 -8.17 45.02
C SER A 266 35.02 -7.08 44.02
N ARG A 267 36.30 -6.99 43.61
CA ARG A 267 36.74 -6.02 42.59
C ARG A 267 36.21 -6.35 41.19
N VAL A 268 35.96 -7.62 40.86
CA VAL A 268 35.28 -8.02 39.62
C VAL A 268 33.77 -7.75 39.71
N MET A 269 33.13 -8.14 40.81
CA MET A 269 31.70 -7.92 41.06
C MET A 269 31.32 -6.44 40.99
N LEU A 270 32.08 -5.56 41.66
CA LEU A 270 31.85 -4.11 41.64
C LEU A 270 31.94 -3.55 40.21
N ARG A 271 32.98 -3.92 39.45
CA ARG A 271 33.14 -3.51 38.05
C ARG A 271 32.00 -4.01 37.17
N GLN A 272 31.49 -5.22 37.39
CA GLN A 272 30.36 -5.77 36.64
C GLN A 272 29.08 -4.97 36.90
N VAL A 273 28.79 -4.62 38.16
CA VAL A 273 27.61 -3.81 38.51
C VAL A 273 27.76 -2.37 38.02
N GLN A 274 28.94 -1.75 38.14
CA GLN A 274 29.23 -0.43 37.60
C GLN A 274 29.09 -0.39 36.05
N ASN A 275 29.63 -1.37 35.33
CA ASN A 275 29.47 -1.48 33.87
C ASN A 275 28.01 -1.73 33.44
N SER A 276 27.26 -2.52 34.20
CA SER A 276 25.82 -2.72 33.99
C SER A 276 25.05 -1.41 34.17
N ALA A 277 25.31 -0.64 35.23
CA ALA A 277 24.71 0.67 35.47
C ALA A 277 25.03 1.67 34.34
N ILE A 278 26.28 1.75 33.88
CA ILE A 278 26.70 2.59 32.74
C ILE A 278 25.95 2.19 31.46
N THR A 279 25.72 0.90 31.24
CA THR A 279 25.00 0.38 30.06
C THR A 279 23.52 0.73 30.13
N MET A 280 22.86 0.47 31.27
CA MET A 280 21.46 0.83 31.52
C MET A 280 21.22 2.35 31.38
N ARG A 281 22.16 3.19 31.87
CA ARG A 281 22.09 4.66 31.69
C ARG A 281 22.17 5.06 30.21
N ARG A 282 23.08 4.47 29.43
CA ARG A 282 23.18 4.70 27.98
C ARG A 282 21.89 4.31 27.25
N GLU A 283 21.27 3.19 27.63
CA GLU A 283 19.97 2.77 27.10
C GLU A 283 18.85 3.75 27.46
N ALA A 284 18.77 4.18 28.72
CA ALA A 284 17.81 5.18 29.19
C ALA A 284 17.91 6.48 28.38
N ASP A 285 19.13 6.97 28.14
CA ASP A 285 19.36 8.17 27.33
C ASP A 285 18.99 7.97 25.85
N VAL A 286 19.16 6.77 25.29
CA VAL A 286 18.65 6.43 23.95
C VAL A 286 17.12 6.46 23.92
N LYS A 287 16.43 5.80 24.87
CA LYS A 287 14.96 5.80 24.94
C LYS A 287 14.40 7.22 25.17
N LYS A 288 15.07 8.03 26.00
CA LYS A 288 14.76 9.45 26.21
C LYS A 288 14.90 10.27 24.93
N ARG A 289 16.00 10.14 24.18
CA ARG A 289 16.15 10.81 22.87
C ARG A 289 15.06 10.42 21.87
N ILE A 290 14.63 9.16 21.86
CA ILE A 290 13.51 8.68 21.02
C ILE A 290 12.18 9.31 21.46
N LYS A 291 11.87 9.34 22.76
CA LYS A 291 10.71 10.04 23.33
C LYS A 291 10.70 11.51 22.91
N ASP A 292 11.81 12.22 23.09
CA ASP A 292 11.92 13.65 22.82
C ASP A 292 11.94 13.98 21.31
N ALA A 293 12.31 13.02 20.45
CA ALA A 293 12.09 13.10 19.01
C ALA A 293 10.60 12.97 18.65
N LYS A 294 9.92 11.92 19.10
CA LYS A 294 8.48 11.75 18.86
C LYS A 294 7.65 12.89 19.45
N GLN A 295 8.00 13.40 20.62
CA GLN A 295 7.28 14.52 21.26
C GLN A 295 7.50 15.86 20.53
N ARG A 296 8.59 16.02 19.78
CA ARG A 296 8.74 17.13 18.82
C ARG A 296 7.91 16.90 17.56
N ALA A 297 8.01 15.73 16.94
CA ALA A 297 7.23 15.37 15.75
C ALA A 297 5.71 15.43 15.98
N LEU A 298 5.23 15.16 17.20
CA LEU A 298 3.81 15.32 17.56
C LEU A 298 3.31 16.77 17.44
N LYS A 299 4.17 17.78 17.64
CA LYS A 299 3.80 19.20 17.54
C LYS A 299 3.59 19.67 16.10
N GLU A 300 4.12 18.94 15.12
CA GLU A 300 3.92 19.25 13.69
C GLU A 300 2.46 19.00 13.28
N PRO A 301 1.89 19.74 12.31
CA PRO A 301 0.52 19.54 11.85
C PRO A 301 0.27 18.08 11.41
N LYS A 302 -0.79 17.47 11.95
CA LYS A 302 -1.20 16.08 11.63
C LYS A 302 -2.19 16.09 10.47
N GLU A 303 -1.68 16.53 9.33
CA GLU A 303 -2.43 16.82 8.11
C GLU A 303 -2.02 15.88 6.96
N LEU A 304 -2.93 15.63 6.04
CA LEU A 304 -2.65 15.10 4.71
C LEU A 304 -2.75 16.24 3.70
N ASN A 305 -1.85 16.26 2.71
CA ASN A 305 -1.87 17.25 1.64
C ASN A 305 -2.55 16.63 0.41
N PHE A 306 -3.75 17.09 0.07
CA PHE A 306 -4.43 16.72 -1.18
C PHE A 306 -4.05 17.72 -2.26
N ILE A 307 -3.40 17.29 -3.34
CA ILE A 307 -3.07 18.13 -4.50
C ILE A 307 -3.99 17.76 -5.65
N PHE A 308 -4.74 18.72 -6.20
CA PHE A 308 -5.61 18.51 -7.37
C PHE A 308 -5.13 19.35 -8.54
N GLY A 309 -5.22 18.81 -9.76
CA GLY A 309 -4.83 19.48 -11.02
C GLY A 309 -5.56 18.88 -12.22
N VAL A 310 -5.79 19.64 -13.29
CA VAL A 310 -6.46 19.13 -14.51
C VAL A 310 -5.44 18.50 -15.45
N ASN A 311 -5.68 17.27 -15.88
CA ASN A 311 -4.90 16.60 -16.93
C ASN A 311 -5.39 17.06 -18.31
N ILE A 312 -4.84 18.18 -18.80
CA ILE A 312 -5.21 18.74 -20.10
C ILE A 312 -4.60 17.99 -21.30
N GLU A 313 -3.53 17.22 -21.12
CA GLU A 313 -2.99 16.37 -22.19
C GLU A 313 -3.85 15.12 -22.43
N GLN A 314 -4.43 14.53 -21.37
CA GLN A 314 -5.22 13.30 -21.45
C GLN A 314 -6.42 13.32 -20.48
N ARG A 315 -7.54 13.95 -20.88
CA ARG A 315 -8.74 14.20 -20.04
C ARG A 315 -9.46 12.95 -19.50
N GLU A 316 -9.15 11.78 -20.05
CA GLU A 316 -9.68 10.48 -19.61
C GLU A 316 -8.73 9.70 -18.66
N LEU A 317 -7.54 10.26 -18.39
CA LEU A 317 -6.59 9.78 -17.39
C LEU A 317 -6.69 10.64 -16.13
N ASP A 318 -7.84 10.54 -15.47
CA ASP A 318 -8.25 11.35 -14.33
C ASP A 318 -8.77 10.51 -13.13
N GLY A 319 -8.82 11.10 -11.94
CA GLY A 319 -9.08 10.40 -10.68
C GLY A 319 -7.90 10.44 -9.71
N MET A 320 -8.02 9.75 -8.57
CA MET A 320 -7.09 9.88 -7.45
C MET A 320 -5.93 8.88 -7.55
N PHE A 321 -4.72 9.39 -7.31
CA PHE A 321 -3.48 8.64 -7.08
C PHE A 321 -3.11 8.74 -5.60
N ILE A 322 -3.13 7.61 -4.93
CA ILE A 322 -3.02 7.51 -3.47
C ILE A 322 -1.77 6.72 -3.16
N TYR A 323 -0.76 7.43 -2.65
CA TYR A 323 0.53 6.90 -2.24
C TYR A 323 0.54 6.56 -0.75
N ASN A 324 1.42 5.66 -0.36
CA ASN A 324 1.66 5.28 1.02
C ASN A 324 3.16 5.21 1.30
N CYS A 325 3.64 6.11 2.17
CA CYS A 325 5.07 6.39 2.34
C CYS A 325 5.79 6.43 0.98
N SER A 326 5.23 7.28 0.12
CA SER A 326 5.75 7.67 -1.19
C SER A 326 5.73 6.59 -2.28
N ARG A 327 5.19 5.38 -2.03
CA ARG A 327 4.86 4.35 -3.05
C ARG A 327 3.39 4.39 -3.43
N LEU A 328 3.07 4.42 -4.72
CA LEU A 328 1.69 4.36 -5.23
C LEU A 328 0.98 3.08 -4.75
N ILE A 329 -0.27 3.16 -4.28
CA ILE A 329 -1.10 2.00 -3.89
C ILE A 329 -2.37 1.92 -4.75
N LYS A 330 -3.04 3.05 -4.97
CA LYS A 330 -4.27 3.15 -5.80
C LYS A 330 -4.11 4.26 -6.84
N MET A 331 -4.63 4.05 -8.04
CA MET A 331 -4.57 4.98 -9.18
C MET A 331 -5.93 5.06 -9.86
N TYR A 332 -6.25 6.21 -10.47
CA TYR A 332 -7.50 6.48 -11.18
C TYR A 332 -8.79 6.24 -10.35
N GLU A 333 -8.69 6.25 -9.02
CA GLU A 333 -9.84 6.02 -8.14
C GLU A 333 -10.79 7.23 -8.21
N LYS A 334 -12.05 7.03 -8.61
CA LYS A 334 -13.02 8.12 -8.80
C LYS A 334 -13.63 8.54 -7.46
N VAL A 335 -13.73 9.86 -7.21
CA VAL A 335 -14.32 10.40 -5.96
C VAL A 335 -15.21 11.61 -6.21
N GLY A 336 -16.16 11.85 -5.31
CA GLY A 336 -17.04 13.02 -5.37
C GLY A 336 -17.80 13.09 -6.70
N PRO A 337 -17.89 14.28 -7.35
CA PRO A 337 -18.64 14.45 -8.60
C PRO A 337 -18.20 13.54 -9.78
N GLN A 338 -16.98 12.99 -9.74
CA GLN A 338 -16.53 12.01 -10.77
C GLN A 338 -17.32 10.70 -10.76
N LEU A 339 -18.10 10.44 -9.71
CA LEU A 339 -19.00 9.28 -9.59
C LEU A 339 -20.40 9.54 -10.16
N GLU A 340 -20.72 10.80 -10.52
CA GLU A 340 -22.07 11.25 -10.87
C GLU A 340 -22.33 11.23 -12.40
N GLY A 341 -21.38 10.73 -13.19
CA GLY A 341 -21.56 10.45 -14.63
C GLY A 341 -21.55 11.67 -15.56
N GLY A 342 -21.28 12.88 -15.06
CA GLY A 342 -21.21 14.11 -15.85
C GLY A 342 -19.80 14.65 -16.09
N MET A 343 -19.68 15.77 -16.80
CA MET A 343 -18.40 16.47 -17.04
C MET A 343 -17.80 17.16 -15.79
N ALA A 344 -18.53 17.19 -14.67
CA ALA A 344 -18.09 17.85 -13.44
C ALA A 344 -16.90 17.10 -12.81
N CYS A 345 -15.77 17.80 -12.60
CA CYS A 345 -14.50 17.21 -12.15
C CYS A 345 -13.90 16.15 -13.10
N GLY A 346 -14.46 15.94 -14.30
CA GLY A 346 -13.83 15.13 -15.35
C GLY A 346 -12.50 15.74 -15.75
N GLY A 347 -11.49 14.89 -15.99
CA GLY A 347 -10.13 15.36 -16.29
C GLY A 347 -9.31 15.80 -15.07
N VAL A 348 -9.87 15.81 -13.86
CA VAL A 348 -9.12 16.19 -12.65
C VAL A 348 -8.38 14.99 -12.05
N VAL A 349 -7.06 15.10 -11.94
CA VAL A 349 -6.22 14.19 -11.15
C VAL A 349 -6.07 14.75 -9.74
N GLY A 350 -6.17 13.87 -8.74
CA GLY A 350 -5.84 14.17 -7.35
C GLY A 350 -4.68 13.31 -6.85
N VAL A 351 -3.83 13.85 -5.99
CA VAL A 351 -2.62 13.20 -5.47
C VAL A 351 -2.55 13.38 -3.95
N VAL A 352 -2.22 12.31 -3.22
CA VAL A 352 -1.93 12.34 -1.78
C VAL A 352 -0.89 11.28 -1.43
N ASP A 353 -0.01 11.58 -0.46
CA ASP A 353 0.80 10.57 0.23
C ASP A 353 0.28 10.39 1.67
N VAL A 354 0.06 9.14 2.05
CA VAL A 354 -0.56 8.74 3.33
C VAL A 354 0.48 7.98 4.15
N PRO A 355 0.92 8.47 5.32
CA PRO A 355 1.91 7.76 6.12
C PRO A 355 1.34 6.46 6.69
N TYR A 356 2.20 5.46 6.93
CA TYR A 356 1.85 4.19 7.59
C TYR A 356 1.00 4.36 8.86
N LEU A 357 1.28 5.42 9.63
CA LEU A 357 0.56 5.74 10.85
C LEU A 357 -0.94 6.01 10.61
N VAL A 358 -1.37 6.39 9.40
CA VAL A 358 -2.78 6.62 9.04
C VAL A 358 -3.39 5.39 8.37
N LEU A 359 -2.79 4.91 7.28
CA LEU A 359 -3.21 3.68 6.60
C LEU A 359 -2.00 2.77 6.34
N GLU A 360 -2.22 1.48 6.50
CA GLU A 360 -1.29 0.43 6.08
C GLU A 360 -1.84 -0.28 4.83
N PRO A 361 -0.97 -0.69 3.90
CA PRO A 361 -1.37 -1.39 2.67
C PRO A 361 -1.78 -2.84 2.95
N THR A 362 -2.43 -3.47 1.98
CA THR A 362 -2.60 -4.93 1.94
C THR A 362 -1.28 -5.65 1.64
N HIS A 363 -1.27 -6.98 1.78
CA HIS A 363 -0.12 -7.85 1.51
C HIS A 363 0.54 -7.61 0.14
N ASN A 364 -0.26 -7.47 -0.92
CA ASN A 364 0.21 -7.18 -2.29
C ASN A 364 0.47 -5.70 -2.59
N LYS A 365 0.19 -4.81 -1.63
CA LYS A 365 0.33 -3.33 -1.72
C LYS A 365 -0.39 -2.68 -2.91
N GLN A 366 -1.50 -3.27 -3.39
CA GLN A 366 -2.40 -2.66 -4.36
C GLN A 366 -3.75 -2.19 -3.74
N ASP A 367 -3.90 -2.33 -2.42
CA ASP A 367 -5.01 -1.74 -1.66
C ASP A 367 -4.60 -1.44 -0.20
N PHE A 368 -5.54 -0.99 0.63
CA PHE A 368 -5.33 -0.65 2.03
C PHE A 368 -6.03 -1.64 2.99
N ALA A 369 -5.34 -2.03 4.06
CA ALA A 369 -5.85 -3.00 5.03
C ALA A 369 -7.08 -2.50 5.81
N ASP A 370 -7.18 -1.18 6.03
CA ASP A 370 -8.34 -0.57 6.69
C ASP A 370 -9.32 0.02 5.66
N ALA A 371 -10.17 -0.85 5.12
CA ALA A 371 -11.19 -0.48 4.14
C ALA A 371 -12.28 0.46 4.71
N LYS A 372 -12.39 0.66 6.04
CA LYS A 372 -13.31 1.66 6.61
C LYS A 372 -12.72 3.06 6.46
N GLU A 373 -11.45 3.22 6.80
CA GLU A 373 -10.81 4.53 6.81
C GLU A 373 -10.20 4.92 5.45
N TYR A 374 -9.92 3.95 4.59
CA TYR A 374 -9.74 4.21 3.16
C TYR A 374 -10.98 4.87 2.53
N ARG A 375 -12.19 4.34 2.81
CA ARG A 375 -13.45 4.97 2.36
C ARG A 375 -13.69 6.34 2.99
N HIS A 376 -13.22 6.59 4.22
CA HIS A 376 -13.27 7.93 4.82
C HIS A 376 -12.33 8.90 4.08
N LEU A 377 -11.11 8.47 3.75
CA LEU A 377 -10.16 9.24 2.94
C LEU A 377 -10.74 9.58 1.56
N LEU A 378 -11.30 8.61 0.83
CA LEU A 378 -11.93 8.87 -0.47
C LEU A 378 -13.07 9.89 -0.39
N LYS A 379 -13.92 9.80 0.64
CA LYS A 379 -14.99 10.79 0.88
C LYS A 379 -14.41 12.17 1.16
N ALA A 380 -13.38 12.28 1.98
CA ALA A 380 -12.71 13.55 2.24
C ALA A 380 -12.06 14.12 0.97
N MET A 381 -11.40 13.30 0.15
CA MET A 381 -10.83 13.74 -1.14
C MET A 381 -11.93 14.21 -2.10
N GLY A 382 -13.08 13.53 -2.17
CA GLY A 382 -14.23 13.96 -2.98
C GLY A 382 -14.83 15.31 -2.56
N GLU A 383 -14.89 15.59 -1.25
CA GLU A 383 -15.32 16.89 -0.72
C GLU A 383 -14.34 18.03 -1.08
N HIS A 384 -13.04 17.77 -1.06
CA HIS A 384 -12.03 18.75 -1.46
C HIS A 384 -11.91 18.90 -2.99
N LEU A 385 -12.16 17.84 -3.76
CA LEU A 385 -12.23 17.88 -5.23
C LEU A 385 -13.37 18.79 -5.71
N ALA A 386 -14.54 18.72 -5.06
CA ALA A 386 -15.65 19.63 -5.35
C ALA A 386 -15.28 21.10 -5.04
N GLN A 387 -14.50 21.36 -3.99
CA GLN A 387 -13.95 22.70 -3.73
C GLN A 387 -12.94 23.13 -4.80
N TYR A 388 -12.03 22.25 -5.22
CA TYR A 388 -11.08 22.52 -6.29
C TYR A 388 -11.78 22.95 -7.59
N TRP A 389 -12.84 22.24 -7.97
CA TRP A 389 -13.63 22.58 -9.17
C TRP A 389 -14.30 23.96 -9.08
N LYS A 390 -14.83 24.32 -7.90
CA LYS A 390 -15.31 25.69 -7.62
C LYS A 390 -14.17 26.71 -7.74
N ASP A 391 -13.02 26.44 -7.12
CA ASP A 391 -11.91 27.38 -6.99
C ASP A 391 -11.18 27.67 -8.31
N VAL A 392 -11.14 26.74 -9.27
CA VAL A 392 -10.53 26.97 -10.59
C VAL A 392 -11.50 27.68 -11.56
N GLY A 393 -12.80 27.68 -11.25
CA GLY A 393 -13.80 28.46 -12.00
C GLY A 393 -14.10 27.97 -13.42
N ILE A 394 -13.77 26.71 -13.75
CA ILE A 394 -13.96 26.15 -15.11
C ILE A 394 -15.43 26.23 -15.54
N ALA A 395 -16.37 25.91 -14.63
CA ALA A 395 -17.80 26.02 -14.88
C ALA A 395 -18.24 27.45 -15.28
N GLN A 396 -17.65 28.49 -14.67
CA GLN A 396 -17.98 29.90 -14.96
C GLN A 396 -17.51 30.35 -16.36
N ARG A 397 -16.48 29.69 -16.91
CA ARG A 397 -15.96 29.93 -18.27
C ARG A 397 -16.69 29.12 -19.36
N GLY A 398 -17.50 28.14 -18.95
CA GLY A 398 -18.10 27.13 -19.81
C GLY A 398 -17.17 25.93 -20.00
N ILE A 399 -17.59 24.76 -19.51
CA ILE A 399 -16.77 23.53 -19.47
C ILE A 399 -16.36 23.07 -20.88
N ILE A 400 -17.27 23.17 -21.87
CA ILE A 400 -17.01 22.79 -23.26
C ILE A 400 -15.92 23.69 -23.85
N LYS A 401 -16.10 25.02 -23.78
CA LYS A 401 -15.13 26.03 -24.26
C LYS A 401 -13.72 25.85 -23.69
N PHE A 402 -13.63 25.47 -22.41
CA PHE A 402 -12.36 25.15 -21.75
C PHE A 402 -11.64 23.95 -22.40
N TRP A 403 -12.38 22.90 -22.78
CA TRP A 403 -11.80 21.74 -23.45
C TRP A 403 -11.51 22.00 -24.94
N ASP A 404 -12.33 22.82 -25.61
CA ASP A 404 -12.07 23.30 -26.98
C ASP A 404 -10.76 24.09 -27.07
N GLU A 405 -10.47 24.94 -26.07
CA GLU A 405 -9.24 25.76 -25.98
C GLU A 405 -7.96 24.90 -26.01
N PHE A 406 -8.02 23.68 -25.44
CA PHE A 406 -6.90 22.73 -25.42
C PHE A 406 -6.93 21.68 -26.54
N GLY A 407 -7.93 21.76 -27.43
CA GLY A 407 -8.01 21.00 -28.68
C GLY A 407 -8.87 19.75 -28.64
N TYR A 408 -9.75 19.56 -27.65
CA TYR A 408 -10.65 18.40 -27.57
C TYR A 408 -11.90 18.57 -28.45
N LEU A 409 -11.68 18.69 -29.76
CA LEU A 409 -12.71 18.93 -30.77
C LEU A 409 -13.70 17.74 -30.96
N SER A 410 -13.44 16.60 -30.32
CA SER A 410 -14.29 15.41 -30.38
C SER A 410 -15.27 15.33 -29.22
N ALA A 411 -16.52 15.01 -29.54
CA ALA A 411 -17.57 14.73 -28.57
C ALA A 411 -17.32 13.45 -27.74
N ASN A 412 -16.49 12.52 -28.23
CA ASN A 412 -16.08 11.36 -27.44
C ASN A 412 -15.05 11.78 -26.37
N TRP A 413 -15.39 11.59 -25.10
CA TRP A 413 -14.54 11.97 -23.98
C TRP A 413 -13.14 11.32 -24.03
N ASN A 414 -13.07 10.07 -24.47
CA ASN A 414 -11.85 9.25 -24.44
C ASN A 414 -10.88 9.56 -25.59
N GLN A 415 -11.30 10.34 -26.59
CA GLN A 415 -10.42 10.71 -27.70
C GLN A 415 -9.38 11.76 -27.25
N PRO A 416 -8.11 11.62 -27.66
CA PRO A 416 -7.05 12.56 -27.30
C PRO A 416 -7.29 13.95 -27.93
N PRO A 417 -6.67 15.01 -27.37
CA PRO A 417 -6.80 16.34 -27.94
C PRO A 417 -6.03 16.47 -29.26
N SER A 418 -6.44 17.42 -30.10
CA SER A 418 -5.77 17.73 -31.37
C SER A 418 -4.26 17.92 -31.19
N SER A 419 -3.53 17.29 -32.12
CA SER A 419 -2.08 17.29 -32.22
C SER A 419 -1.54 18.46 -33.05
N GLU A 420 -2.41 19.36 -33.50
CA GLU A 420 -2.02 20.60 -34.17
C GLU A 420 -1.13 21.48 -33.27
N LEU A 421 -0.16 22.15 -33.88
CA LEU A 421 0.86 22.93 -33.19
C LEU A 421 0.27 24.06 -32.31
N ARG A 422 -0.89 24.63 -32.66
CA ARG A 422 -1.58 25.63 -31.81
C ARG A 422 -2.04 25.05 -30.47
N TYR A 423 -2.62 23.86 -30.46
CA TYR A 423 -3.14 23.23 -29.24
C TYR A 423 -2.01 22.62 -28.40
N LYS A 424 -1.02 21.98 -29.04
CA LYS A 424 0.24 21.58 -28.37
C LYS A 424 0.89 22.75 -27.63
N ARG A 425 1.06 23.90 -28.31
CA ARG A 425 1.60 25.13 -27.70
C ARG A 425 0.74 25.61 -26.53
N ARG A 426 -0.59 25.65 -26.69
CA ARG A 426 -1.51 26.13 -25.65
C ARG A 426 -1.43 25.30 -24.36
N ARG A 427 -1.32 23.97 -24.47
CA ARG A 427 -1.17 23.06 -23.31
C ARG A 427 0.24 23.16 -22.69
N ALA A 428 1.28 23.14 -23.51
CA ALA A 428 2.68 23.24 -23.08
C ALA A 428 3.05 24.59 -22.41
N MET A 429 2.27 25.65 -22.64
CA MET A 429 2.40 26.93 -21.93
C MET A 429 1.88 26.89 -20.48
N GLU A 430 0.96 25.98 -20.15
CA GLU A 430 0.32 25.91 -18.83
C GLU A 430 0.93 24.82 -17.92
N ILE A 431 1.67 23.86 -18.48
CA ILE A 431 2.35 22.78 -17.74
C ILE A 431 3.87 22.95 -17.88
N PRO A 432 4.61 23.30 -16.82
CA PRO A 432 6.06 23.49 -16.90
C PRO A 432 6.79 22.16 -17.12
N THR A 433 7.75 22.14 -18.04
CA THR A 433 8.58 20.95 -18.26
C THR A 433 9.58 20.79 -17.12
N THR A 434 9.53 19.66 -16.41
CA THR A 434 10.50 19.31 -15.37
C THR A 434 11.25 18.04 -15.73
N ILE A 435 12.55 18.00 -15.42
CA ILE A 435 13.48 16.91 -15.77
C ILE A 435 14.45 16.61 -14.62
N GLN A 436 14.91 15.37 -14.51
CA GLN A 436 15.86 14.94 -13.48
C GLN A 436 17.29 14.86 -14.04
N CYS A 437 18.24 15.48 -13.33
CA CYS A 437 19.67 15.37 -13.63
C CYS A 437 20.21 13.97 -13.30
N ASP A 438 20.89 13.34 -14.25
CA ASP A 438 21.49 12.00 -14.09
C ASP A 438 22.66 11.92 -13.11
N VAL A 439 23.34 13.04 -12.84
CA VAL A 439 24.51 13.09 -11.94
C VAL A 439 24.08 13.37 -10.51
N CYS A 440 23.36 14.47 -10.25
CA CYS A 440 23.05 14.90 -8.89
C CYS A 440 21.63 14.55 -8.42
N LEU A 441 20.84 13.85 -9.25
CA LEU A 441 19.47 13.39 -8.99
C LEU A 441 18.47 14.50 -8.60
N LYS A 442 18.85 15.77 -8.77
CA LYS A 442 17.98 16.94 -8.57
C LYS A 442 17.01 17.10 -9.72
N TRP A 443 15.80 17.57 -9.40
CA TRP A 443 14.82 18.01 -10.37
C TRP A 443 15.06 19.47 -10.76
N ARG A 444 15.06 19.74 -12.06
CA ARG A 444 15.12 21.09 -12.64
C ARG A 444 13.84 21.40 -13.40
N THR A 445 13.48 22.67 -13.44
CA THR A 445 12.44 23.20 -14.33
C THR A 445 13.13 23.80 -15.55
N LEU A 446 12.62 23.53 -16.75
CA LEU A 446 13.12 24.12 -17.99
C LEU A 446 12.26 25.33 -18.38
N PRO A 447 12.84 26.46 -18.80
CA PRO A 447 12.07 27.61 -19.26
C PRO A 447 11.32 27.27 -20.56
N PHE A 448 10.09 27.78 -20.70
CA PHE A 448 9.30 27.57 -21.91
C PHE A 448 9.96 28.25 -23.12
N GLN A 449 10.16 27.48 -24.18
CA GLN A 449 10.64 27.96 -25.48
C GLN A 449 9.74 27.40 -26.57
N LEU A 450 9.40 28.21 -27.57
CA LEU A 450 8.44 27.83 -28.63
C LEU A 450 8.95 26.66 -29.51
N SER A 451 10.27 26.49 -29.57
CA SER A 451 10.99 25.36 -30.19
C SER A 451 11.01 24.08 -29.35
N SER A 452 10.74 24.17 -28.05
CA SER A 452 10.78 23.01 -27.14
C SER A 452 9.49 22.19 -27.10
N VAL A 453 8.40 22.68 -27.72
CA VAL A 453 7.07 22.05 -27.70
C VAL A 453 7.04 20.68 -28.43
N GLU A 454 7.98 20.44 -29.35
CA GLU A 454 8.16 19.15 -30.04
C GLU A 454 9.58 18.60 -29.87
N LYS A 455 10.34 19.12 -28.89
CA LYS A 455 11.73 18.73 -28.63
C LYS A 455 11.77 17.53 -27.69
N ASN A 456 12.12 16.37 -28.24
CA ASN A 456 12.55 15.23 -27.45
C ASN A 456 13.86 15.58 -26.73
N TYR A 457 13.86 15.51 -25.39
CA TYR A 457 15.08 15.59 -24.60
C TYR A 457 15.79 14.23 -24.60
N PRO A 458 17.13 14.19 -24.60
CA PRO A 458 17.87 12.93 -24.55
C PRO A 458 17.67 12.21 -23.21
N ASP A 459 17.72 10.87 -23.21
CA ASP A 459 17.68 10.03 -22.01
C ASP A 459 18.69 10.52 -20.95
N SER A 460 19.94 10.73 -21.36
CA SER A 460 20.98 11.34 -20.51
C SER A 460 20.82 12.86 -20.50
N TRP A 461 20.46 13.42 -19.34
CA TRP A 461 20.33 14.87 -19.15
C TRP A 461 20.99 15.32 -17.84
N VAL A 462 21.78 16.39 -17.91
CA VAL A 462 22.53 16.94 -16.77
C VAL A 462 22.29 18.44 -16.60
N CYS A 463 22.55 18.99 -15.39
CA CYS A 463 22.22 20.39 -15.10
C CYS A 463 22.83 21.38 -16.09
N SER A 464 24.05 21.14 -16.60
CA SER A 464 24.73 22.01 -17.57
C SER A 464 24.08 22.03 -18.97
N MET A 465 23.01 21.26 -19.17
CA MET A 465 22.14 21.32 -20.34
C MET A 465 20.88 22.17 -20.09
N ASN A 466 20.76 22.81 -18.93
CA ASN A 466 19.68 23.75 -18.62
C ASN A 466 20.05 25.16 -19.12
N PRO A 467 19.23 25.82 -19.96
CA PRO A 467 19.45 27.21 -20.33
C PRO A 467 19.16 28.24 -19.23
N ASP A 468 18.66 27.80 -18.06
CA ASP A 468 18.48 28.66 -16.87
C ASP A 468 19.78 28.71 -16.01
N PRO A 469 20.44 29.87 -15.90
CA PRO A 469 21.70 30.03 -15.15
C PRO A 469 21.55 29.93 -13.63
N GLU A 470 20.33 29.94 -13.06
CA GLU A 470 20.12 29.59 -11.64
C GLU A 470 20.19 28.08 -11.39
N GLN A 471 20.04 27.27 -12.44
CA GLN A 471 19.82 25.82 -12.37
C GLN A 471 20.75 25.00 -13.29
N ASP A 472 21.74 25.66 -13.89
CA ASP A 472 22.77 25.16 -14.82
C ASP A 472 23.81 24.22 -14.17
N ARG A 473 23.94 24.24 -12.85
CA ARG A 473 24.98 23.48 -12.12
C ARG A 473 24.39 22.47 -11.15
N CYS A 474 25.16 21.44 -10.80
CA CYS A 474 24.69 20.37 -9.92
C CYS A 474 24.57 20.82 -8.45
N GLU A 475 25.26 21.89 -8.09
CA GLU A 475 25.45 22.43 -6.74
C GLU A 475 24.29 23.33 -6.34
N ALA A 476 23.65 23.99 -7.33
CA ALA A 476 22.50 24.86 -7.12
C ALA A 476 21.35 24.09 -6.42
N ALA A 477 20.71 24.74 -5.45
CA ALA A 477 19.62 24.15 -4.67
C ALA A 477 18.49 23.64 -5.57
N GLU A 478 17.76 22.61 -5.14
CA GLU A 478 16.56 22.16 -5.87
C GLU A 478 15.38 23.11 -5.58
N GLN A 479 14.86 23.74 -6.63
CA GLN A 479 13.65 24.55 -6.54
C GLN A 479 12.43 23.65 -6.27
N LYS A 480 11.80 23.81 -5.11
CA LYS A 480 10.54 23.12 -4.77
C LYS A 480 9.35 23.81 -5.43
N GLN A 481 8.49 23.04 -6.09
CA GLN A 481 7.25 23.54 -6.70
C GLN A 481 6.34 24.17 -5.62
N LYS A 482 6.16 25.50 -5.67
CA LYS A 482 5.22 26.22 -4.80
C LYS A 482 3.79 26.04 -5.30
N VAL A 483 3.17 24.89 -5.00
CA VAL A 483 1.76 24.64 -5.32
C VAL A 483 0.86 25.60 -4.50
N PRO A 484 0.01 26.42 -5.13
CA PRO A 484 -0.89 27.33 -4.41
C PRO A 484 -1.81 26.61 -3.43
N LEU A 485 -1.94 27.16 -2.22
CA LEU A 485 -2.87 26.63 -1.21
C LEU A 485 -4.32 27.03 -1.53
N GLY A 486 -5.21 26.06 -1.40
CA GLY A 486 -6.66 26.23 -1.38
C GLY A 486 -7.23 25.86 -0.01
N THR A 487 -8.41 26.40 0.30
CA THR A 487 -9.09 26.20 1.58
C THR A 487 -10.45 25.55 1.32
N LEU A 488 -10.77 24.45 2.00
CA LEU A 488 -12.12 23.89 1.96
C LEU A 488 -13.10 24.88 2.62
N LYS A 489 -13.87 25.59 1.80
CA LYS A 489 -15.01 26.37 2.29
C LYS A 489 -16.10 25.37 2.67
N LYS A 490 -16.22 25.11 3.96
CA LYS A 490 -17.40 24.44 4.51
C LYS A 490 -18.56 25.42 4.37
N ASP A 491 -19.26 25.35 3.24
CA ASP A 491 -20.53 26.05 3.05
C ASP A 491 -21.40 25.79 4.29
N LEU A 492 -21.82 26.85 4.97
CA LEU A 492 -22.68 26.75 6.15
C LEU A 492 -24.09 26.39 5.68
N LYS A 493 -24.28 25.12 5.28
CA LYS A 493 -25.54 24.57 4.79
C LYS A 493 -26.69 25.07 5.64
N SER A 494 -27.72 25.62 5.00
CA SER A 494 -28.89 26.15 5.69
C SER A 494 -29.44 25.11 6.66
N GLN A 495 -30.08 25.55 7.75
CA GLN A 495 -30.83 24.63 8.62
C GLN A 495 -31.83 23.82 7.79
N GLU A 496 -32.43 24.43 6.76
CA GLU A 496 -33.33 23.79 5.81
C GLU A 496 -32.63 22.73 4.93
N GLU A 497 -31.41 22.99 4.43
CA GLU A 497 -30.64 21.98 3.67
C GLU A 497 -30.19 20.82 4.55
N LYS A 498 -29.82 21.10 5.80
CA LYS A 498 -29.51 20.08 6.81
C LYS A 498 -30.75 19.24 7.11
N GLN A 499 -31.93 19.87 7.21
CA GLN A 499 -33.22 19.19 7.36
C GLN A 499 -33.49 18.29 6.15
N LYS A 500 -33.43 18.82 4.92
CA LYS A 500 -33.64 18.07 3.67
C LYS A 500 -32.67 16.89 3.53
N GLN A 501 -31.38 17.07 3.82
CA GLN A 501 -30.38 15.99 3.79
C GLN A 501 -30.48 15.00 4.96
N LEU A 502 -31.17 15.35 6.05
CA LEU A 502 -31.53 14.44 7.12
C LEU A 502 -32.77 13.63 6.74
N THR A 503 -33.84 14.28 6.28
CA THR A 503 -35.07 13.63 5.78
C THR A 503 -34.77 12.66 4.63
N GLU A 504 -33.93 13.03 3.67
CA GLU A 504 -33.54 12.15 2.57
C GLU A 504 -32.72 10.94 3.04
N LYS A 505 -31.87 11.10 4.07
CA LYS A 505 -31.17 9.96 4.69
C LYS A 505 -32.09 9.06 5.50
N ILE A 506 -33.09 9.64 6.16
CA ILE A 506 -34.14 8.90 6.88
C ILE A 506 -34.95 8.09 5.87
N ARG A 507 -35.38 8.69 4.75
CA ARG A 507 -36.03 8.00 3.63
C ARG A 507 -35.17 6.85 3.08
N GLN A 508 -33.91 7.11 2.74
CA GLN A 508 -32.99 6.06 2.26
C GLN A 508 -32.66 4.97 3.30
N GLN A 509 -32.82 5.24 4.59
CA GLN A 509 -32.74 4.21 5.65
C GLN A 509 -34.06 3.44 5.78
N GLN A 510 -35.20 4.12 5.68
CA GLN A 510 -36.53 3.49 5.69
C GLN A 510 -36.72 2.58 4.47
N GLU A 511 -36.35 3.02 3.26
CA GLU A 511 -36.36 2.19 2.04
C GLU A 511 -35.48 0.94 2.18
N LYS A 512 -34.34 1.05 2.87
CA LYS A 512 -33.49 -0.11 3.19
C LYS A 512 -34.08 -1.00 4.28
N LEU A 513 -34.76 -0.42 5.27
CA LEU A 513 -35.46 -1.17 6.32
C LEU A 513 -36.64 -1.94 5.72
N GLU A 514 -37.43 -1.30 4.85
CA GLU A 514 -38.51 -1.91 4.10
C GLU A 514 -38.00 -3.00 3.14
N ALA A 515 -36.89 -2.78 2.44
CA ALA A 515 -36.29 -3.82 1.60
C ALA A 515 -35.86 -5.06 2.41
N LEU A 516 -35.39 -4.86 3.65
CA LEU A 516 -35.05 -5.94 4.60
C LEU A 516 -36.28 -6.54 5.31
N GLN A 517 -37.42 -5.87 5.32
CA GLN A 517 -38.69 -6.38 5.86
C GLN A 517 -39.55 -7.07 4.80
N LYS A 518 -39.39 -6.69 3.52
CA LYS A 518 -40.05 -7.32 2.36
C LYS A 518 -39.45 -8.69 2.01
N THR A 519 -38.28 -9.03 2.55
CA THR A 519 -37.80 -10.43 2.64
C THR A 519 -38.47 -11.13 3.82
N THR A 520 -39.61 -11.77 3.59
CA THR A 520 -40.34 -12.53 4.61
C THR A 520 -39.53 -13.75 5.10
N PRO A 521 -39.42 -13.98 6.42
CA PRO A 521 -38.84 -15.21 6.94
C PRO A 521 -39.82 -16.37 6.70
N ILE A 522 -39.37 -17.41 5.99
CA ILE A 522 -40.12 -18.66 5.82
C ILE A 522 -40.34 -19.29 7.20
N ARG A 523 -41.60 -19.54 7.57
CA ARG A 523 -41.98 -20.05 8.91
C ARG A 523 -42.79 -21.35 8.88
N SER A 524 -43.17 -21.86 7.71
CA SER A 524 -43.80 -23.18 7.60
C SER A 524 -43.35 -23.94 6.35
N GLN A 525 -43.51 -25.27 6.39
CA GLN A 525 -43.30 -26.14 5.21
C GLN A 525 -44.39 -25.95 4.14
N ALA A 526 -45.52 -25.30 4.48
CA ALA A 526 -46.61 -25.02 3.54
C ALA A 526 -46.30 -23.85 2.60
N ASP A 527 -45.51 -22.87 3.06
CA ASP A 527 -45.15 -21.68 2.27
C ASP A 527 -44.31 -22.04 1.02
N LEU A 528 -43.51 -23.10 1.11
CA LEU A 528 -42.72 -23.64 0.00
C LEU A 528 -43.57 -24.08 -1.21
N LYS A 529 -44.86 -24.39 -1.00
CA LYS A 529 -45.79 -24.80 -2.08
C LYS A 529 -46.52 -23.63 -2.76
N LYS A 530 -46.25 -22.37 -2.37
CA LYS A 530 -46.87 -21.16 -2.94
C LYS A 530 -45.92 -20.26 -3.75
N LEU A 531 -44.69 -20.70 -3.98
CA LEU A 531 -43.78 -20.03 -4.92
C LEU A 531 -44.22 -20.30 -6.38
N PRO A 532 -44.43 -19.27 -7.22
CA PRO A 532 -44.82 -19.47 -8.62
C PRO A 532 -43.72 -20.17 -9.43
N LEU A 533 -44.01 -21.39 -9.91
CA LEU A 533 -43.18 -22.12 -10.88
C LEU A 533 -43.72 -21.90 -12.31
N GLU A 534 -43.48 -20.72 -12.87
CA GLU A 534 -43.65 -20.47 -14.31
C GLU A 534 -42.32 -20.66 -15.04
N VAL A 535 -42.06 -21.90 -15.48
CA VAL A 535 -40.99 -22.21 -16.43
C VAL A 535 -41.52 -22.00 -17.84
N THR A 536 -41.26 -20.83 -18.44
CA THR A 536 -41.53 -20.61 -19.88
C THR A 536 -40.34 -21.06 -20.72
N THR A 537 -40.47 -22.25 -21.32
CA THR A 537 -39.64 -22.71 -22.45
C THR A 537 -40.38 -22.50 -23.76
N ARG A 538 -39.97 -21.52 -24.58
CA ARG A 538 -40.39 -21.39 -25.99
C ARG A 538 -39.23 -20.92 -26.90
N PRO A 539 -39.29 -21.21 -28.22
CA PRO A 539 -38.08 -21.37 -29.05
C PRO A 539 -37.60 -20.08 -29.74
N ALA A 540 -36.49 -20.21 -30.48
CA ALA A 540 -35.81 -19.12 -31.17
C ALA A 540 -36.59 -18.50 -32.34
N GLY A 541 -36.33 -17.22 -32.58
CA GLY A 541 -36.77 -16.38 -33.71
C GLY A 541 -35.81 -15.17 -33.83
N GLU A 542 -35.64 -14.62 -35.03
CA GLU A 542 -34.40 -13.93 -35.44
C GLU A 542 -34.25 -12.44 -35.06
N ASN A 543 -32.98 -11.99 -34.98
CA ASN A 543 -32.45 -10.63 -35.19
C ASN A 543 -33.04 -9.44 -34.38
N THR A 544 -32.29 -8.71 -33.53
CA THR A 544 -31.31 -7.68 -33.96
C THR A 544 -30.62 -6.96 -32.77
N GLN A 545 -29.31 -6.63 -32.88
CA GLN A 545 -28.51 -5.60 -32.15
C GLN A 545 -28.33 -5.61 -30.59
N SER A 546 -27.22 -6.21 -30.16
CA SER A 546 -26.08 -5.54 -29.48
C SER A 546 -26.02 -5.29 -27.94
N GLN A 547 -24.76 -5.28 -27.46
CA GLN A 547 -24.18 -4.82 -26.18
C GLN A 547 -24.37 -5.70 -24.91
N THR A 548 -23.24 -6.24 -24.44
CA THR A 548 -23.16 -7.20 -23.31
C THR A 548 -22.31 -6.65 -22.15
N ARG A 549 -22.68 -7.00 -20.91
CA ARG A 549 -22.00 -6.61 -19.66
C ARG A 549 -20.97 -7.66 -19.21
N PRO A 550 -19.78 -7.30 -18.70
CA PRO A 550 -18.75 -8.27 -18.33
C PRO A 550 -19.10 -9.12 -17.10
N GLN A 551 -18.71 -10.40 -17.17
CA GLN A 551 -18.81 -11.40 -16.09
C GLN A 551 -17.61 -11.36 -15.13
N ARG A 552 -17.71 -12.09 -14.02
CA ARG A 552 -16.64 -12.24 -13.00
C ARG A 552 -16.07 -13.66 -13.06
N PRO A 553 -14.74 -13.88 -12.92
CA PRO A 553 -14.17 -15.23 -12.96
C PRO A 553 -14.72 -16.17 -11.88
N ARG A 554 -14.82 -17.46 -12.22
CA ARG A 554 -15.09 -18.58 -11.30
C ARG A 554 -13.84 -19.47 -11.18
N SER A 555 -13.72 -20.17 -10.07
CA SER A 555 -12.63 -21.14 -9.79
C SER A 555 -12.70 -22.38 -10.71
N PRO A 556 -11.56 -23.06 -10.96
CA PRO A 556 -11.53 -24.32 -11.71
C PRO A 556 -12.03 -25.53 -10.89
N PRO A 557 -12.52 -26.61 -11.52
CA PRO A 557 -12.91 -27.87 -10.88
C PRO A 557 -11.83 -28.96 -10.98
N LEU A 558 -11.87 -29.94 -10.06
CA LEU A 558 -11.13 -31.21 -10.03
C LEU A 558 -12.01 -32.26 -9.29
N PRO A 559 -11.82 -33.59 -9.44
CA PRO A 559 -12.22 -34.37 -10.63
C PRO A 559 -13.09 -35.62 -10.31
N ASP A 560 -13.65 -36.28 -11.33
CA ASP A 560 -14.57 -37.42 -11.18
C ASP A 560 -13.90 -38.78 -10.91
N VAL A 561 -14.18 -39.36 -9.73
CA VAL A 561 -14.09 -40.81 -9.39
C VAL A 561 -15.13 -41.03 -8.26
N ILE A 562 -15.94 -42.11 -8.12
CA ILE A 562 -15.90 -43.53 -8.50
C ILE A 562 -17.30 -44.01 -8.98
N LYS A 563 -17.39 -45.15 -9.70
CA LYS A 563 -18.65 -45.81 -10.13
C LYS A 563 -19.02 -47.04 -9.26
N ASN A 564 -20.25 -47.56 -9.45
CA ASN A 564 -20.79 -48.88 -9.04
C ASN A 564 -21.49 -48.91 -7.65
N ALA A 565 -22.61 -49.62 -7.42
CA ALA A 565 -23.60 -50.27 -8.32
C ALA A 565 -24.99 -50.42 -7.59
N PRO A 566 -25.87 -51.43 -7.81
CA PRO A 566 -27.07 -51.25 -8.65
C PRO A 566 -28.44 -51.67 -8.04
N SER A 567 -29.57 -51.29 -8.67
CA SER A 567 -30.85 -52.03 -8.63
C SER A 567 -31.89 -51.56 -9.69
N ARG A 568 -32.90 -52.40 -9.99
CA ARG A 568 -33.90 -52.40 -11.10
C ARG A 568 -34.95 -53.52 -10.79
N PRO A 569 -36.19 -53.66 -11.36
CA PRO A 569 -36.99 -52.89 -12.35
C PRO A 569 -38.37 -52.36 -11.80
N PRO A 570 -39.59 -52.62 -12.36
CA PRO A 570 -40.32 -51.71 -13.29
C PRO A 570 -41.75 -51.28 -12.86
N ALA A 571 -42.45 -50.57 -13.76
CA ALA A 571 -43.85 -50.11 -13.65
C ALA A 571 -44.93 -51.20 -13.89
N PRO A 572 -46.23 -50.85 -13.74
CA PRO A 572 -47.14 -51.02 -14.90
C PRO A 572 -48.21 -49.91 -15.10
N THR A 573 -48.96 -50.05 -16.21
CA THR A 573 -49.95 -49.17 -16.87
C THR A 573 -51.39 -49.17 -16.30
N SER A 574 -52.18 -48.11 -16.59
CA SER A 574 -53.55 -48.26 -17.14
C SER A 574 -54.18 -46.97 -17.73
N LEU A 575 -55.09 -47.17 -18.69
CA LEU A 575 -56.17 -46.29 -19.23
C LEU A 575 -57.48 -47.16 -19.21
N PRO A 576 -58.68 -46.81 -19.74
CA PRO A 576 -59.18 -45.59 -20.43
C PRO A 576 -60.66 -45.16 -20.03
N LYS A 577 -61.30 -44.29 -20.86
CA LYS A 577 -62.77 -44.09 -21.09
C LYS A 577 -63.64 -43.38 -20.00
N SER A 578 -64.83 -42.80 -20.26
CA SER A 578 -65.45 -42.12 -21.46
C SER A 578 -66.92 -41.64 -21.19
N ILE A 579 -67.43 -40.61 -21.90
CA ILE A 579 -68.89 -40.31 -22.18
C ILE A 579 -69.71 -39.76 -20.94
N SER A 580 -70.77 -38.92 -20.98
CA SER A 580 -71.68 -38.29 -21.99
C SER A 580 -72.17 -36.85 -21.62
N GLN A 581 -72.86 -36.17 -22.56
CA GLN A 581 -73.61 -34.88 -22.45
C GLN A 581 -75.10 -35.10 -21.97
N PRO A 582 -76.13 -34.19 -22.11
CA PRO A 582 -76.27 -32.80 -22.63
C PRO A 582 -77.08 -31.84 -21.67
N ALA A 583 -77.78 -30.72 -21.97
CA ALA A 583 -78.25 -30.04 -23.21
C ALA A 583 -78.67 -28.54 -22.98
N LYS A 584 -79.07 -27.84 -24.07
CA LYS A 584 -79.86 -26.56 -24.19
C LYS A 584 -79.14 -25.21 -23.90
N SER A 585 -79.35 -24.11 -24.66
CA SER A 585 -80.03 -23.90 -25.97
C SER A 585 -79.77 -22.49 -26.58
N SER A 586 -79.81 -22.36 -27.93
CA SER A 586 -80.03 -21.14 -28.79
C SER A 586 -79.08 -19.91 -28.65
N SER A 587 -78.46 -19.27 -29.68
CA SER A 587 -78.76 -18.90 -31.10
C SER A 587 -79.49 -17.53 -31.27
N ALA A 588 -79.23 -16.62 -32.24
CA ALA A 588 -78.32 -16.60 -33.41
C ALA A 588 -78.18 -15.21 -34.13
N LEU A 589 -77.07 -15.02 -34.88
CA LEU A 589 -76.90 -14.31 -36.20
C LEU A 589 -77.10 -12.75 -36.38
N PRO A 590 -76.63 -12.13 -37.51
CA PRO A 590 -76.25 -10.68 -37.58
C PRO A 590 -76.69 -9.88 -38.86
N ASN A 591 -76.03 -8.73 -39.13
CA ASN A 591 -75.79 -7.96 -40.39
C ASN A 591 -76.43 -6.55 -40.60
N ASN A 592 -75.64 -5.66 -41.24
CA ASN A 592 -75.98 -4.42 -41.99
C ASN A 592 -76.63 -3.23 -41.22
N SER A 593 -76.60 -1.95 -41.63
CA SER A 593 -75.71 -1.07 -42.46
C SER A 593 -76.19 0.42 -42.26
N THR A 594 -75.80 1.55 -42.89
CA THR A 594 -75.01 1.94 -44.09
C THR A 594 -74.64 3.45 -44.06
N SER A 595 -73.71 3.92 -44.92
CA SER A 595 -73.51 5.33 -45.38
C SER A 595 -72.81 6.34 -44.42
N LYS A 596 -72.20 7.47 -44.86
CA LYS A 596 -72.21 8.19 -46.17
C LYS A 596 -70.98 9.13 -46.37
N ALA A 597 -70.44 9.21 -47.61
CA ALA A 597 -69.82 10.36 -48.35
C ALA A 597 -68.85 11.39 -47.69
N ALA A 598 -67.92 12.09 -48.37
CA ALA A 598 -67.27 11.97 -49.71
C ALA A 598 -66.04 12.94 -49.82
N SER A 599 -65.42 13.08 -51.01
CA SER A 599 -64.08 13.67 -51.28
C SER A 599 -64.05 15.10 -51.90
N ALA A 600 -62.83 15.67 -51.97
CA ALA A 600 -62.24 16.52 -53.07
C ALA A 600 -61.97 18.05 -52.85
N LEU A 601 -60.70 18.45 -53.11
CA LEU A 601 -60.13 19.52 -54.01
C LEU A 601 -60.91 20.84 -54.33
N PRO A 602 -60.25 21.92 -54.85
CA PRO A 602 -58.88 22.48 -54.68
C PRO A 602 -58.79 24.05 -54.65
N GLN A 603 -57.57 24.64 -54.69
CA GLN A 603 -57.23 26.06 -54.96
C GLN A 603 -57.62 27.09 -53.85
N GLU A 604 -57.04 28.29 -53.70
CA GLU A 604 -56.48 29.28 -54.66
C GLU A 604 -55.12 29.93 -54.30
N GLU A 605 -54.48 30.53 -55.32
CA GLU A 605 -53.49 31.64 -55.27
C GLU A 605 -54.27 32.96 -55.49
N PRO A 606 -53.84 34.13 -54.95
CA PRO A 606 -52.89 34.93 -55.77
C PRO A 606 -51.96 35.92 -55.04
N SER A 607 -50.70 35.98 -55.50
CA SER A 607 -49.95 37.24 -55.79
C SER A 607 -49.51 38.18 -54.62
N THR A 608 -48.48 39.04 -54.74
CA THR A 608 -47.55 39.32 -55.85
C THR A 608 -46.15 39.75 -55.36
N SER A 609 -45.15 39.44 -56.18
CA SER A 609 -43.77 39.98 -56.26
C SER A 609 -43.51 41.46 -55.93
N ARG A 610 -42.28 41.79 -55.49
CA ARG A 610 -41.25 42.47 -56.34
C ARG A 610 -39.88 42.69 -55.68
N THR A 611 -38.82 42.44 -56.46
CA THR A 611 -37.50 43.12 -56.42
C THR A 611 -37.44 44.06 -57.65
N PRO A 612 -36.61 45.15 -57.70
CA PRO A 612 -35.19 44.99 -58.08
C PRO A 612 -34.17 46.05 -57.56
N GLN A 613 -32.89 45.64 -57.49
CA GLN A 613 -31.60 46.28 -57.87
C GLN A 613 -31.30 47.82 -57.80
N HIS A 614 -29.97 48.12 -57.85
CA HIS A 614 -29.30 49.37 -58.31
C HIS A 614 -29.26 50.62 -57.38
N THR A 615 -28.19 51.44 -57.29
CA THR A 615 -26.69 51.30 -57.39
C THR A 615 -25.98 52.60 -56.93
N VAL A 616 -24.65 52.57 -56.66
CA VAL A 616 -23.69 53.73 -56.74
C VAL A 616 -23.91 54.82 -55.63
N THR A 617 -22.95 55.62 -55.14
CA THR A 617 -21.63 56.08 -55.65
C THR A 617 -20.42 55.79 -54.71
N ALA A 618 -19.35 56.60 -54.76
CA ALA A 618 -17.97 56.14 -54.49
C ALA A 618 -16.91 57.23 -54.14
N GLY A 619 -15.87 56.84 -53.38
CA GLY A 619 -14.59 57.57 -53.18
C GLY A 619 -13.50 56.61 -52.67
N LYS A 620 -12.47 56.22 -53.43
CA LYS A 620 -11.24 56.96 -53.84
C LYS A 620 -10.23 57.17 -52.70
N SER A 621 -8.92 56.88 -52.85
CA SER A 621 -8.20 56.27 -54.00
C SER A 621 -6.72 55.94 -53.72
N ASN A 622 -6.25 54.80 -54.27
CA ASN A 622 -4.89 54.52 -54.80
C ASN A 622 -3.67 54.56 -53.82
N SER A 623 -2.49 53.98 -54.10
CA SER A 623 -1.92 53.48 -55.38
C SER A 623 -0.93 52.28 -55.23
N THR A 624 -0.87 51.42 -56.26
CA THR A 624 0.32 50.71 -56.88
C THR A 624 1.47 50.15 -56.00
N SER A 625 2.05 48.97 -56.26
CA SER A 625 2.55 48.43 -57.55
C SER A 625 2.61 46.88 -57.66
N LYS A 626 2.96 46.38 -58.85
CA LYS A 626 3.16 44.96 -59.26
C LYS A 626 4.61 44.48 -58.91
N THR A 627 5.16 43.27 -59.19
CA THR A 627 4.85 42.21 -60.18
C THR A 627 5.55 40.85 -59.88
N LEU A 628 4.95 39.74 -60.32
CA LEU A 628 5.50 38.46 -60.89
C LEU A 628 6.68 37.62 -60.27
N ALA A 629 6.56 36.30 -60.52
CA ALA A 629 7.60 35.32 -60.92
C ALA A 629 8.06 34.17 -59.95
N LYS A 630 8.52 33.08 -60.61
CA LYS A 630 8.96 31.71 -60.19
C LYS A 630 9.92 31.23 -61.34
N PRO A 631 10.63 30.06 -61.31
CA PRO A 631 10.88 29.02 -60.30
C PRO A 631 12.38 28.59 -60.24
N SER A 632 12.68 27.28 -60.05
CA SER A 632 13.97 26.54 -60.27
C SER A 632 15.03 26.61 -59.12
N THR A 633 15.92 25.63 -58.83
CA THR A 633 16.07 24.18 -59.20
C THR A 633 16.88 23.38 -58.14
N LYS A 634 17.05 22.04 -58.28
CA LYS A 634 17.96 21.14 -57.49
C LYS A 634 19.26 20.81 -58.31
N PRO A 635 20.13 19.81 -58.00
CA PRO A 635 20.56 19.12 -56.76
C PRO A 635 22.11 19.32 -56.52
N PRO A 636 23.08 18.36 -56.59
CA PRO A 636 23.26 17.02 -55.93
C PRO A 636 24.64 16.76 -55.22
N SER A 637 24.68 15.77 -54.31
CA SER A 637 25.84 14.86 -53.97
C SER A 637 27.13 15.45 -53.32
N ALA A 638 28.02 14.71 -52.64
CA ALA A 638 28.28 13.25 -52.58
C ALA A 638 28.98 12.78 -51.25
N ALA A 639 29.13 11.45 -51.08
CA ALA A 639 30.03 10.66 -50.19
C ALA A 639 30.05 10.93 -48.65
N LEU A 640 30.09 9.97 -47.72
CA LEU A 640 30.84 8.70 -47.53
C LEU A 640 32.36 8.83 -47.28
N GLN A 641 32.78 8.79 -46.00
CA GLN A 641 33.56 7.70 -45.38
C GLN A 641 33.97 8.01 -43.92
N SER A 642 34.31 6.98 -43.14
CA SER A 642 35.00 7.07 -41.83
C SER A 642 36.48 6.68 -41.99
N PRO A 643 37.35 6.89 -40.97
CA PRO A 643 37.94 5.68 -40.35
C PRO A 643 38.46 5.78 -38.89
N LYS A 644 38.28 4.66 -38.17
CA LYS A 644 39.27 3.95 -37.30
C LYS A 644 39.84 4.63 -36.03
N SER A 645 40.63 3.82 -35.30
CA SER A 645 41.04 3.94 -33.90
C SER A 645 42.48 3.43 -33.68
N SER A 646 43.05 3.66 -32.49
CA SER A 646 44.31 3.03 -32.05
C SER A 646 44.37 2.79 -30.52
N ARG A 647 45.06 1.71 -30.12
CA ARG A 647 45.55 1.43 -28.74
C ARG A 647 46.93 2.12 -28.54
N GLU A 648 47.76 1.98 -27.49
CA GLU A 648 47.86 1.05 -26.34
C GLU A 648 48.81 1.64 -25.24
N ALA A 649 49.24 0.81 -24.26
CA ALA A 649 50.48 0.89 -23.44
C ALA A 649 50.54 1.66 -22.07
N LEU A 650 50.16 0.93 -21.00
CA LEU A 650 50.94 0.49 -19.80
C LEU A 650 51.90 1.43 -18.97
N SER A 651 52.16 1.01 -17.73
CA SER A 651 52.94 1.70 -16.66
C SER A 651 54.26 0.98 -16.25
N PRO A 652 55.10 1.52 -15.34
CA PRO A 652 55.11 1.03 -13.93
C PRO A 652 55.53 2.07 -12.84
N LYS A 653 56.00 1.60 -11.65
CA LYS A 653 56.15 2.29 -10.33
C LYS A 653 57.63 2.58 -9.94
N ALA A 654 57.91 3.50 -8.97
CA ALA A 654 58.74 3.23 -7.74
C ALA A 654 59.25 4.47 -6.89
N VAL A 655 59.19 4.33 -5.54
CA VAL A 655 60.24 4.62 -4.50
C VAL A 655 60.50 6.03 -3.85
N LYS A 656 60.15 6.11 -2.53
CA LYS A 656 60.81 6.73 -1.32
C LYS A 656 60.87 8.27 -1.04
N VAL A 657 61.24 8.57 0.23
CA VAL A 657 61.14 9.84 1.02
C VAL A 657 62.52 10.22 1.61
N PRO A 658 62.77 11.44 2.12
CA PRO A 658 62.86 11.61 3.60
C PRO A 658 62.55 13.01 4.24
N ALA A 659 61.84 12.99 5.40
CA ALA A 659 62.14 13.69 6.69
C ALA A 659 62.23 15.27 6.80
N LEU A 660 62.19 15.98 7.97
CA LEU A 660 62.09 15.63 9.42
C LEU A 660 61.64 16.82 10.38
N LYS A 661 60.60 16.64 11.23
CA LYS A 661 60.32 17.24 12.60
C LYS A 661 60.28 18.81 12.77
N LYS A 662 59.78 19.46 13.86
CA LYS A 662 59.64 19.17 15.32
C LYS A 662 58.36 19.76 16.01
N SER A 663 58.10 19.25 17.23
CA SER A 663 57.21 19.64 18.38
C SER A 663 56.77 21.11 18.55
N ALA A 664 55.59 21.50 19.08
CA ALA A 664 54.61 20.97 20.08
C ALA A 664 54.79 21.42 21.57
N THR A 665 53.68 21.85 22.24
CA THR A 665 53.45 21.97 23.71
C THR A 665 51.94 22.25 23.99
N VAL A 666 51.46 22.15 25.24
CA VAL A 666 50.04 21.96 25.66
C VAL A 666 49.60 22.95 26.75
N LYS A 667 48.33 23.44 26.74
CA LYS A 667 47.42 23.54 27.94
C LYS A 667 46.02 24.13 27.64
N CYS A 668 45.09 23.84 28.57
CA CYS A 668 43.78 24.47 28.77
C CYS A 668 43.72 24.94 30.24
N PRO A 669 42.90 25.95 30.61
CA PRO A 669 41.82 25.63 31.56
C PRO A 669 40.53 26.48 31.47
N GLN A 670 39.44 25.86 31.94
CA GLN A 670 38.30 26.37 32.75
C GLN A 670 37.88 27.85 32.75
N ALA A 671 36.56 28.08 32.83
CA ALA A 671 35.86 28.71 33.98
C ALA A 671 34.59 29.50 33.58
N SER A 672 33.54 29.35 34.39
CA SER A 672 32.24 30.02 34.29
C SER A 672 32.22 31.42 34.90
N THR A 673 31.32 32.29 34.44
CA THR A 673 30.59 33.21 35.35
C THR A 673 29.12 33.36 34.94
N THR A 674 28.26 33.56 35.94
CA THR A 674 26.86 33.99 35.81
C THR A 674 26.73 35.43 36.28
N ARG A 675 25.89 36.24 35.63
CA ARG A 675 25.27 37.43 36.25
C ARG A 675 24.00 37.91 35.55
N LYS A 676 23.21 38.69 36.27
CA LYS A 676 21.89 39.21 35.88
C LYS A 676 22.00 40.62 35.26
N ARG A 677 20.88 41.04 34.65
CA ARG A 677 20.11 42.29 34.94
C ARG A 677 20.11 43.39 33.85
N THR A 678 18.88 43.75 33.44
CA THR A 678 18.35 45.11 33.15
C THR A 678 19.08 46.06 32.21
N SER A 679 18.49 46.24 31.02
CA SER A 679 17.94 47.51 30.49
C SER A 679 18.63 48.85 30.78
N ASN A 680 18.83 49.65 29.72
CA ASN A 680 17.97 50.84 29.48
C ASN A 680 18.02 51.32 28.01
N SER A 681 17.06 52.18 27.66
CA SER A 681 16.89 52.98 26.43
C SER A 681 17.67 54.33 26.54
N ILE A 682 17.60 55.36 25.67
CA ILE A 682 16.61 55.88 24.68
C ILE A 682 17.36 56.60 23.51
N GLU A 683 16.61 57.24 22.60
CA GLU A 683 16.97 58.37 21.68
C GLU A 683 17.46 58.05 20.24
N ASP A 684 16.99 58.74 19.17
CA ASP A 684 15.72 59.49 18.99
C ASP A 684 15.35 59.74 17.49
N GLY A 685 14.08 60.09 17.20
CA GLY A 685 13.52 60.63 15.93
C GLY A 685 13.50 59.71 14.69
N SER A 686 12.56 59.77 13.72
CA SER A 686 11.23 60.39 13.57
C SER A 686 10.50 59.67 12.38
N GLU A 687 9.29 59.97 11.89
CA GLU A 687 8.35 61.09 12.07
C GLU A 687 6.85 60.66 11.82
N GLU A 688 5.96 61.64 11.67
CA GLU A 688 4.48 61.65 11.74
C GLU A 688 3.72 61.37 10.41
N GLU A 689 2.40 61.11 10.31
CA GLU A 689 1.19 61.05 11.21
C GLU A 689 0.29 59.85 10.70
N GLY A 690 -1.00 59.58 10.99
CA GLY A 690 -2.11 60.20 11.75
C GLY A 690 -3.47 59.50 11.46
N GLU A 691 -4.63 59.81 12.06
CA GLU A 691 -4.99 60.74 13.15
C GLU A 691 -5.35 59.92 14.42
N HIS A 692 -6.64 59.86 14.78
CA HIS A 692 -7.12 59.39 16.09
C HIS A 692 -8.38 58.47 15.95
N LYS A 693 -9.19 58.07 16.96
CA LYS A 693 -9.64 58.79 18.17
C LYS A 693 -10.29 57.93 19.28
N LYS A 694 -9.74 58.06 20.52
CA LYS A 694 -10.33 57.80 21.88
C LYS A 694 -10.74 56.35 22.22
N GLU A 695 -10.49 55.78 23.41
CA GLU A 695 -10.67 56.18 24.84
C GLU A 695 -12.14 56.21 25.33
N LYS A 696 -12.53 55.82 26.57
CA LYS A 696 -11.78 55.67 27.86
C LYS A 696 -12.41 54.62 28.83
N THR A 697 -11.89 54.53 30.06
CA THR A 697 -12.25 53.60 31.19
C THR A 697 -13.55 53.99 31.97
N LYS A 698 -14.08 53.39 33.08
CA LYS A 698 -13.52 52.72 34.30
C LYS A 698 -14.64 52.17 35.26
N ARG A 699 -14.40 51.08 36.06
CA ARG A 699 -15.05 50.64 37.37
C ARG A 699 -16.61 50.52 37.48
N GLY A 700 -17.26 49.72 38.37
CA GLY A 700 -16.86 48.56 39.20
C GLY A 700 -17.28 48.59 40.71
N LYS A 701 -18.21 47.74 41.19
CA LYS A 701 -18.41 47.37 42.64
C LYS A 701 -19.39 46.18 42.91
N PHE A 702 -19.03 45.32 43.90
CA PHE A 702 -19.75 44.47 44.91
C PHE A 702 -21.31 44.29 44.86
N LEU A 703 -21.96 43.24 45.41
CA LEU A 703 -21.84 42.53 46.73
C LEU A 703 -22.15 41.00 46.68
N ALA A 704 -22.07 40.31 47.82
CA ALA A 704 -22.39 38.88 47.99
C ALA A 704 -23.06 38.54 49.35
N VAL A 705 -23.75 37.39 49.41
CA VAL A 705 -24.35 36.72 50.59
C VAL A 705 -24.37 35.19 50.29
N LYS A 706 -24.37 34.20 51.19
CA LYS A 706 -23.79 33.88 52.51
C LYS A 706 -24.54 32.59 52.96
N ASP A 707 -23.83 31.58 53.50
CA ASP A 707 -24.33 30.52 54.41
C ASP A 707 -25.40 29.48 53.90
N GLU A 708 -25.54 28.26 54.45
CA GLU A 708 -24.77 27.59 55.53
C GLU A 708 -24.63 26.05 55.37
N LYS A 709 -23.87 25.47 56.33
CA LYS A 709 -23.44 24.08 56.55
C LYS A 709 -24.52 22.98 56.41
N LYS A 710 -24.05 21.75 56.17
CA LYS A 710 -23.99 20.77 57.28
C LYS A 710 -22.62 20.08 57.32
N ASP A 711 -22.10 19.93 58.53
CA ASP A 711 -20.83 19.28 58.86
C ASP A 711 -21.10 18.20 59.92
N SER A 712 -20.26 17.16 59.96
CA SER A 712 -20.27 16.13 61.00
C SER A 712 -18.95 15.34 61.01
N SER A 713 -17.96 15.93 61.65
CA SER A 713 -17.09 15.31 62.66
C SER A 713 -16.57 13.88 62.44
N GLU A 714 -15.25 13.82 62.33
CA GLU A 714 -14.38 12.77 62.85
C GLU A 714 -14.96 11.96 64.03
N VAL A 715 -14.98 10.63 63.89
CA VAL A 715 -15.04 9.68 65.01
C VAL A 715 -14.03 8.56 64.72
N VAL A 716 -12.98 8.48 65.54
CA VAL A 716 -12.11 7.30 65.55
C VAL A 716 -12.79 6.22 66.38
N VAL A 717 -13.09 5.07 65.75
CA VAL A 717 -13.43 3.84 66.44
C VAL A 717 -12.49 2.76 65.93
N GLU A 718 -11.53 2.34 66.75
CA GLU A 718 -10.77 1.12 66.49
C GLU A 718 -11.66 -0.10 66.77
N LEU A 719 -12.26 -0.67 65.73
CA LEU A 719 -12.68 -2.06 65.73
C LEU A 719 -12.39 -2.70 64.36
N THR A 720 -11.64 -3.81 64.43
CA THR A 720 -11.50 -4.89 63.45
C THR A 720 -12.78 -5.14 62.62
N ASP A 721 -12.74 -5.45 61.31
CA ASP A 721 -11.96 -6.56 60.76
C ASP A 721 -11.87 -6.61 59.21
N SER A 722 -10.75 -7.17 58.72
CA SER A 722 -10.47 -7.99 57.50
C SER A 722 -11.28 -7.97 56.18
N ALA A 723 -12.44 -7.33 56.03
CA ALA A 723 -13.30 -7.52 54.84
C ALA A 723 -12.87 -6.75 53.57
N GLY A 724 -12.22 -5.58 53.71
CA GLY A 724 -12.00 -4.65 52.60
C GLY A 724 -10.85 -5.00 51.64
N GLU A 725 -9.87 -5.79 52.08
CA GLU A 725 -8.76 -6.22 51.22
C GLU A 725 -9.15 -7.42 50.33
N GLU A 726 -10.10 -8.23 50.78
CA GLU A 726 -10.55 -9.44 50.09
C GLU A 726 -11.31 -9.10 48.80
N GLU A 727 -12.30 -8.19 48.84
CA GLU A 727 -13.02 -7.73 47.62
C GLU A 727 -12.06 -7.10 46.59
N LEU A 728 -11.02 -6.38 47.03
CA LEU A 728 -10.00 -5.79 46.15
C LEU A 728 -9.03 -6.84 45.58
N ALA A 729 -8.77 -7.92 46.30
CA ALA A 729 -7.99 -9.07 45.83
C ALA A 729 -8.80 -9.93 44.84
N GLU A 730 -10.08 -10.18 45.12
CA GLU A 730 -11.02 -10.83 44.22
C GLU A 730 -11.14 -10.08 42.90
N LEU A 731 -11.30 -8.75 42.93
CA LEU A 731 -11.44 -7.95 41.71
C LEU A 731 -10.17 -7.97 40.84
N LYS A 732 -8.98 -8.05 41.47
CA LYS A 732 -7.71 -8.33 40.76
C LYS A 732 -7.63 -9.76 40.23
N ASN A 733 -8.15 -10.75 40.95
CA ASN A 733 -8.16 -12.15 40.52
C ASN A 733 -9.14 -12.40 39.38
N ALA A 734 -10.38 -11.91 39.45
CA ALA A 734 -11.38 -12.01 38.39
C ALA A 734 -10.89 -11.35 37.08
N GLN A 735 -10.12 -10.26 37.16
CA GLN A 735 -9.54 -9.65 35.96
C GLN A 735 -8.44 -10.49 35.27
N LYS A 736 -7.89 -11.53 35.93
CA LYS A 736 -7.03 -12.54 35.29
C LYS A 736 -7.80 -13.45 34.33
N ASP A 737 -9.14 -13.56 34.48
CA ASP A 737 -9.95 -14.40 33.58
C ASP A 737 -10.04 -13.83 32.15
N LYS A 738 -9.68 -12.55 31.94
CA LYS A 738 -9.68 -11.92 30.61
C LYS A 738 -8.63 -12.57 29.71
N GLY A 739 -9.11 -13.20 28.64
CA GLY A 739 -8.28 -13.93 27.68
C GLY A 739 -8.38 -15.45 27.77
N LEU A 740 -9.03 -16.00 28.81
CA LEU A 740 -9.30 -17.44 28.90
C LEU A 740 -10.19 -17.92 27.76
N HIS A 741 -9.90 -19.12 27.25
CA HIS A 741 -10.72 -19.85 26.30
C HIS A 741 -11.74 -20.72 27.06
N VAL A 742 -12.98 -20.65 26.60
CA VAL A 742 -14.12 -21.30 27.24
C VAL A 742 -15.06 -21.85 26.18
N GLU A 743 -15.77 -22.91 26.53
CA GLU A 743 -16.97 -23.32 25.82
C GLU A 743 -18.20 -22.81 26.57
N VAL A 744 -19.18 -22.30 25.83
CA VAL A 744 -20.46 -21.86 26.38
C VAL A 744 -21.60 -22.55 25.65
N ARG A 745 -22.55 -23.09 26.42
CA ARG A 745 -23.76 -23.71 25.89
C ARG A 745 -24.77 -22.63 25.49
N VAL A 746 -25.19 -22.63 24.22
CA VAL A 746 -26.21 -21.74 23.67
C VAL A 746 -27.21 -22.58 22.88
N ASN A 747 -28.50 -22.42 23.13
CA ASN A 747 -29.56 -23.17 22.45
C ASN A 747 -29.38 -24.72 22.47
N LYS A 748 -28.72 -25.25 23.52
CA LYS A 748 -28.29 -26.65 23.73
C LYS A 748 -27.02 -27.12 23.00
N GLU A 749 -26.42 -26.29 22.15
CA GLU A 749 -25.12 -26.58 21.49
C GLU A 749 -23.97 -25.87 22.21
N TRP A 750 -22.75 -26.41 22.13
CA TRP A 750 -21.55 -25.82 22.74
C TRP A 750 -20.76 -24.99 21.72
N PHE A 751 -20.38 -23.76 22.10
CA PHE A 751 -19.63 -22.84 21.24
C PHE A 751 -18.35 -22.37 21.94
N THR A 752 -17.22 -22.48 21.24
CA THR A 752 -15.92 -21.99 21.68
C THR A 752 -15.84 -20.46 21.59
N GLY A 753 -15.21 -19.85 22.59
CA GLY A 753 -14.97 -18.42 22.62
C GLY A 753 -13.96 -17.99 23.67
N ARG A 754 -13.72 -16.68 23.71
CA ARG A 754 -12.75 -16.05 24.63
C ARG A 754 -13.41 -15.02 25.54
N VAL A 755 -13.04 -15.02 26.82
CA VAL A 755 -13.48 -14.02 27.80
C VAL A 755 -12.85 -12.66 27.46
N THR A 756 -13.67 -11.69 27.05
CA THR A 756 -13.24 -10.34 26.62
C THR A 756 -13.41 -9.27 27.71
N ALA A 757 -14.40 -9.43 28.58
CA ALA A 757 -14.64 -8.58 29.74
C ALA A 757 -15.07 -9.44 30.93
N VAL A 758 -14.88 -8.90 32.13
CA VAL A 758 -15.22 -9.55 33.41
C VAL A 758 -15.83 -8.47 34.31
N GLU A 759 -16.89 -8.81 35.02
CA GLU A 759 -17.67 -7.92 35.86
C GLU A 759 -18.07 -8.66 37.15
N MET A 760 -17.79 -8.09 38.33
CA MET A 760 -18.30 -8.60 39.60
C MET A 760 -19.66 -7.99 39.89
N GLY A 761 -20.69 -8.84 40.04
CA GLY A 761 -21.90 -8.52 40.77
C GLY A 761 -21.80 -9.02 42.21
N LYS A 762 -22.65 -8.50 43.11
CA LYS A 762 -22.60 -8.74 44.57
C LYS A 762 -22.57 -10.21 45.02
N HIS A 763 -22.94 -11.15 44.16
CA HIS A 763 -22.99 -12.59 44.45
C HIS A 763 -22.42 -13.47 43.34
N ALA A 764 -21.86 -12.89 42.26
CA ALA A 764 -21.42 -13.67 41.09
C ALA A 764 -20.44 -12.91 40.18
N VAL A 765 -19.46 -13.62 39.61
CA VAL A 765 -18.56 -13.11 38.56
C VAL A 765 -19.14 -13.41 37.18
N ARG A 766 -19.33 -12.38 36.35
CA ARG A 766 -19.83 -12.51 34.97
C ARG A 766 -18.72 -12.32 33.95
N TRP A 767 -18.71 -13.17 32.94
CA TRP A 767 -17.77 -13.15 31.81
C TRP A 767 -18.49 -12.74 30.53
N LYS A 768 -17.90 -11.82 29.75
CA LYS A 768 -18.35 -11.51 28.39
C LYS A 768 -17.56 -12.35 27.40
N VAL A 769 -18.12 -13.50 27.02
CA VAL A 769 -17.53 -14.41 26.05
C VAL A 769 -17.83 -13.90 24.65
N LYS A 770 -16.80 -13.79 23.82
CA LYS A 770 -16.92 -13.57 22.38
C LYS A 770 -16.63 -14.90 21.68
N PHE A 771 -17.53 -15.33 20.81
CA PHE A 771 -17.41 -16.60 20.11
C PHE A 771 -16.41 -16.52 18.96
N ASP A 772 -15.63 -17.59 18.78
CA ASP A 772 -14.61 -17.69 17.74
C ASP A 772 -15.21 -18.14 16.39
N TYR A 773 -16.30 -18.92 16.41
CA TYR A 773 -17.13 -19.26 15.26
C TYR A 773 -18.62 -19.10 15.59
N VAL A 774 -19.40 -18.46 14.69
CA VAL A 774 -20.83 -18.15 14.91
C VAL A 774 -21.64 -18.56 13.67
N PRO A 775 -22.40 -19.68 13.74
CA PRO A 775 -23.24 -20.12 12.63
C PRO A 775 -24.55 -19.31 12.53
N THR A 776 -24.59 -18.35 11.61
CA THR A 776 -25.80 -17.62 11.15
C THR A 776 -26.44 -16.66 12.17
N ASP A 777 -27.44 -15.89 11.71
CA ASP A 777 -27.89 -14.63 12.33
C ASP A 777 -28.70 -14.73 13.64
N THR A 778 -28.73 -15.90 14.28
CA THR A 778 -29.51 -16.15 15.52
C THR A 778 -28.68 -16.16 16.80
N THR A 779 -27.35 -16.23 16.72
CA THR A 779 -26.45 -16.17 17.89
C THR A 779 -25.75 -14.80 18.01
N PRO A 780 -25.82 -14.10 19.16
CA PRO A 780 -25.10 -12.84 19.34
C PRO A 780 -23.59 -13.09 19.46
N ARG A 781 -22.79 -12.31 18.73
CA ARG A 781 -21.32 -12.47 18.62
C ARG A 781 -20.58 -12.42 19.95
N ASP A 782 -21.10 -11.64 20.90
CA ASP A 782 -20.65 -11.62 22.29
C ASP A 782 -21.86 -11.92 23.20
N ARG A 783 -21.69 -12.76 24.23
CA ARG A 783 -22.71 -13.04 25.26
C ARG A 783 -22.13 -12.90 26.67
N TRP A 784 -22.92 -12.40 27.61
CA TRP A 784 -22.60 -12.46 29.04
C TRP A 784 -23.07 -13.80 29.63
N VAL A 785 -22.20 -14.43 30.42
CA VAL A 785 -22.43 -15.68 31.14
C VAL A 785 -21.83 -15.61 32.55
N GLU A 786 -22.18 -16.56 33.41
CA GLU A 786 -21.76 -16.59 34.81
C GLU A 786 -20.64 -17.62 35.04
N LYS A 787 -19.58 -17.22 35.75
CA LYS A 787 -18.42 -18.06 36.05
C LYS A 787 -18.82 -19.20 36.98
N GLY A 788 -18.73 -20.44 36.49
CA GLY A 788 -19.11 -21.65 37.25
C GLY A 788 -20.54 -22.15 36.99
N SER A 789 -21.30 -21.50 36.10
CA SER A 789 -22.57 -22.04 35.61
C SER A 789 -22.37 -23.34 34.82
N GLU A 790 -23.33 -24.27 34.86
CA GLU A 790 -23.33 -25.49 34.04
C GLU A 790 -23.32 -25.24 32.53
N ASP A 791 -23.68 -24.02 32.09
CA ASP A 791 -23.58 -23.55 30.71
C ASP A 791 -22.15 -23.14 30.30
N VAL A 792 -21.15 -23.18 31.20
CA VAL A 792 -19.79 -22.64 30.94
C VAL A 792 -18.71 -23.63 31.34
N ARG A 793 -17.78 -23.94 30.42
CA ARG A 793 -16.64 -24.84 30.66
C ARG A 793 -15.32 -24.14 30.35
N LEU A 794 -14.34 -24.28 31.24
CA LEU A 794 -12.98 -23.81 31.01
C LEU A 794 -12.20 -24.83 30.19
N MET A 795 -11.59 -24.39 29.09
CA MET A 795 -10.63 -25.21 28.36
C MET A 795 -9.32 -25.24 29.15
N LYS A 796 -8.87 -26.44 29.56
CA LYS A 796 -7.55 -26.58 30.19
C LYS A 796 -6.47 -26.15 29.18
N PRO A 797 -5.53 -25.27 29.55
CA PRO A 797 -4.31 -25.13 28.77
C PRO A 797 -3.49 -26.44 28.87
N PRO A 798 -2.79 -26.87 27.81
CA PRO A 798 -1.88 -28.00 27.89
C PRO A 798 -0.65 -27.62 28.74
N SER A 799 -0.51 -28.24 29.91
CA SER A 799 0.71 -28.17 30.72
C SER A 799 1.67 -29.30 30.31
N PRO A 800 2.96 -29.04 30.07
CA PRO A 800 3.90 -30.04 29.58
C PRO A 800 4.65 -30.73 30.73
N GLU A 801 4.17 -31.89 31.18
CA GLU A 801 4.95 -32.90 31.90
C GLU A 801 4.09 -34.15 32.14
N TYR A 802 4.54 -35.32 31.67
CA TYR A 802 4.09 -36.61 32.21
C TYR A 802 5.19 -37.66 31.99
N GLN A 803 5.68 -38.24 33.10
CA GLN A 803 6.51 -39.43 33.07
C GLN A 803 5.62 -40.67 32.94
N ALA A 804 6.10 -41.73 32.28
CA ALA A 804 5.35 -42.97 32.17
C ALA A 804 5.36 -43.76 33.50
N PRO A 805 4.20 -44.22 34.01
CA PRO A 805 4.11 -45.30 34.99
C PRO A 805 4.04 -46.67 34.26
N ASP A 806 4.63 -47.70 34.86
CA ASP A 806 4.93 -48.96 34.17
C ASP A 806 4.17 -50.17 34.79
N THR A 807 3.41 -50.88 33.95
CA THR A 807 2.87 -52.26 34.12
C THR A 807 1.95 -52.64 35.32
N GLN A 808 1.37 -53.85 35.18
CA GLN A 808 0.72 -54.72 36.18
C GLN A 808 -0.77 -54.40 36.47
N GLN A 809 -1.71 -55.37 36.48
CA GLN A 809 -1.56 -56.85 36.53
C GLN A 809 -2.79 -57.60 35.92
N GLU A 810 -2.57 -58.83 35.41
CA GLU A 810 -3.47 -60.05 35.35
C GLU A 810 -4.94 -59.95 34.84
N GLU A 811 -5.57 -60.89 34.11
CA GLU A 811 -5.29 -62.26 33.60
C GLU A 811 -6.00 -62.44 32.21
N GLU A 812 -5.40 -63.04 31.16
CA GLU A 812 -5.57 -64.45 30.67
C GLU A 812 -6.97 -64.78 30.04
N VAL A 813 -7.18 -65.50 28.91
CA VAL A 813 -6.49 -66.60 28.18
C VAL A 813 -6.72 -66.55 26.64
N VAL A 814 -5.64 -66.54 25.82
CA VAL A 814 -5.34 -67.26 24.51
C VAL A 814 -6.44 -67.30 23.38
N VAL A 815 -6.20 -67.15 22.05
CA VAL A 815 -5.21 -67.74 21.11
C VAL A 815 -4.92 -66.88 19.84
N ALA A 816 -3.65 -66.90 19.38
CA ALA A 816 -3.14 -66.73 17.99
C ALA A 816 -3.09 -65.35 17.27
N GLU A 817 -2.01 -65.21 16.48
CA GLU A 817 -1.55 -64.12 15.60
C GLU A 817 -1.37 -64.69 14.15
N PRO A 818 -0.86 -63.98 13.10
CA PRO A 818 -0.45 -62.56 13.00
C PRO A 818 -1.00 -61.78 11.78
N SER A 819 -0.94 -60.45 11.82
CA SER A 819 -0.64 -59.59 10.66
C SER A 819 -0.38 -58.14 11.12
N THR A 820 0.64 -57.47 10.56
CA THR A 820 1.05 -56.10 10.95
C THR A 820 0.92 -55.11 9.80
N SER A 821 0.44 -53.89 10.10
CA SER A 821 0.70 -52.65 9.34
C SER A 821 -0.08 -51.48 9.96
N ASP A 822 0.53 -50.77 10.91
CA ASP A 822 -0.04 -49.53 11.46
C ASP A 822 0.56 -48.28 10.81
N CYS A 823 -0.20 -47.19 10.75
CA CYS A 823 0.13 -46.00 9.95
C CYS A 823 0.18 -44.73 10.80
N VAL A 824 1.35 -44.10 10.92
CA VAL A 824 1.53 -42.86 11.70
C VAL A 824 1.87 -41.68 10.78
N ARG A 825 1.18 -40.57 11.02
CA ARG A 825 1.31 -39.29 10.29
C ARG A 825 1.81 -38.23 11.28
N ILE A 826 2.93 -37.58 10.95
CA ILE A 826 3.59 -36.59 11.82
C ILE A 826 3.47 -35.19 11.18
N GLU A 827 3.13 -34.18 11.97
CA GLU A 827 3.28 -32.77 11.61
C GLU A 827 4.58 -32.20 12.21
N PRO A 828 5.33 -31.33 11.51
CA PRO A 828 6.63 -30.85 11.97
C PRO A 828 6.56 -29.63 12.91
N ASP A 829 7.37 -29.63 13.97
CA ASP A 829 7.64 -28.45 14.81
C ASP A 829 8.85 -27.66 14.26
N THR A 830 8.70 -26.35 14.07
CA THR A 830 9.74 -25.47 13.55
C THR A 830 10.43 -24.62 14.65
N THR A 831 10.81 -25.22 15.79
CA THR A 831 11.57 -24.52 16.85
C THR A 831 12.77 -25.31 17.43
N GLY A 832 13.79 -25.58 16.62
CA GLY A 832 15.10 -26.12 17.07
C GLY A 832 16.30 -25.22 16.74
N PRO A 833 17.36 -25.18 17.58
CA PRO A 833 18.68 -24.67 17.16
C PRO A 833 19.33 -25.68 16.20
N SER A 834 19.82 -25.21 15.06
CA SER A 834 20.26 -26.07 13.96
C SER A 834 21.46 -26.97 14.31
N SER A 835 21.23 -28.27 14.37
CA SER A 835 22.22 -29.32 14.18
C SER A 835 22.69 -29.32 12.71
N SER A 836 23.61 -28.42 12.38
CA SER A 836 24.11 -28.21 11.01
C SER A 836 24.70 -29.46 10.34
N GLN A 837 25.02 -30.49 11.12
CA GLN A 837 25.48 -31.78 10.64
C GLN A 837 24.36 -32.58 9.96
N GLU A 838 23.17 -32.68 10.56
CA GLU A 838 22.10 -33.57 10.08
C GLU A 838 21.51 -33.11 8.73
N THR A 839 21.38 -31.79 8.53
CA THR A 839 20.98 -31.23 7.22
C THR A 839 22.04 -31.45 6.15
N VAL A 840 23.34 -31.43 6.52
CA VAL A 840 24.44 -31.73 5.60
C VAL A 840 24.45 -33.23 5.27
N ASP A 841 24.29 -34.11 6.26
CA ASP A 841 24.24 -35.56 6.05
C ASP A 841 23.05 -35.98 5.16
N LEU A 842 21.88 -35.32 5.29
CA LEU A 842 20.74 -35.53 4.39
C LEU A 842 21.06 -35.11 2.94
N LEU A 843 21.64 -33.93 2.73
CA LEU A 843 22.08 -33.47 1.41
C LEU A 843 23.18 -34.36 0.81
N VAL A 844 24.11 -34.85 1.65
CA VAL A 844 25.17 -35.79 1.27
C VAL A 844 24.58 -37.16 0.91
N GLN A 845 23.53 -37.64 1.59
CA GLN A 845 22.83 -38.87 1.18
C GLN A 845 22.15 -38.70 -0.19
N ILE A 846 21.43 -37.60 -0.41
CA ILE A 846 20.77 -37.30 -1.71
C ILE A 846 21.80 -37.24 -2.84
N LEU A 847 22.93 -36.56 -2.64
CA LEU A 847 23.99 -36.48 -3.64
C LEU A 847 24.71 -37.82 -3.87
N ARG A 848 25.02 -38.59 -2.81
CA ARG A 848 25.62 -39.93 -2.95
C ARG A 848 24.72 -40.91 -3.71
N LYS A 849 23.40 -40.82 -3.52
CA LYS A 849 22.41 -41.63 -4.23
C LYS A 849 22.41 -41.32 -5.74
N ASN A 850 22.36 -40.04 -6.09
CA ASN A 850 22.44 -39.58 -7.48
C ASN A 850 23.78 -39.96 -8.16
N ILE A 851 24.91 -40.00 -7.44
CA ILE A 851 26.19 -40.48 -8.00
C ILE A 851 26.17 -41.99 -8.28
N SER A 852 25.50 -42.79 -7.46
CA SER A 852 25.30 -44.24 -7.70
C SER A 852 24.46 -44.49 -8.96
N ASP A 853 23.38 -43.73 -9.14
CA ASP A 853 22.44 -43.94 -10.25
C ASP A 853 22.95 -43.35 -11.58
N SER A 854 23.92 -42.42 -11.55
CA SER A 854 24.66 -41.96 -12.73
C SER A 854 25.80 -42.90 -13.17
N MET A 855 26.00 -44.04 -12.50
CA MET A 855 27.01 -45.06 -12.83
C MET A 855 26.37 -46.45 -13.09
N ARG A 856 25.13 -46.48 -13.60
CA ARG A 856 24.41 -47.69 -14.04
C ARG A 856 23.84 -47.55 -15.44
#